data_AF-A0A7X0DKR3-F1
#
_entry.id   AF-A0A7X0DKR3-F1
#
_cell.length_a   1.000
_cell.length_b   1.000
_cell.length_c   1.000
_cell.angle_alpha   90.00
_cell.angle_beta   90.00
_cell.angle_gamma   90.00
#
_symmetry.space_group_name_H-M   'P 1'
#
loop_
_entity.id
_entity.type
_entity.pdbx_description
1 polymer ?
#
loop_
_entity_poly.entity_id
_entity_poly.type
_entity_poly.pdbx_seq_one_letter_code
_entity_poly.pdbx_strand_id
1 'polypeptide(L)'
;MPTPPDLRPSPDALLAEARRDQRGHLKIFLGAAPGVGKTFAMLSAAHEKLRAGVDVLAGVIEHHGRPETRALLDGLPLLPLAEVHHRGRSFPEMDLDGLLQRHPALALIDEFAHSNVPGSRHLKRWQDVEDLLDAGIDVYTTLNIQHLEGLNDVVEQITGIKVRETVPDSVFAAADAIELIDLPPDDLIRRLQDGKVYVPDQARRAMHHFFSPATLTSLREMALRHAAERVDRQMVDYMRAHAISGPWPSRERVMVCLGTGEEAERLVRIGRRSAERRGSAWSAVTVETPGSLHGSPARQAALDAALRLAEQLGAETRTLHGTDVASTLLDHARTTNVTLIVTGRPLPGPWSRLWPWYRPLADRILAGSGEISVLVVPPGERKPAAIAPIADPVPPFPWQAALLTLSTIIGATLLGGLIDHFDLPLANISVAYLMAVLLVAIRAGQTPAILTSLACFFSFNFFFTEPRYTFAITDSQNILTIVFFLLAAVTVSKLAARLRTQVDRLRENARRTETLYAFGRTVSAAVTQDDVLWAVAHHVAATLHGRSLVLMPDGGTLRIAAGYPPEDRLDDTSAAAADWAWNNGRMAGRGTATLPAAGWLFLPMKTARGAVGILGVRQDSDQPPAPDLRQLLDMLADQAAIAIERTTLVGDIETARVATERERLRAALLSSLSHDLRTPLVSIMGAASSLITYGPSLTDPQRTDLSQTIQDEAERLNRFVQNLLDMTRLEAGALRPKTDWVDLPDIIEAARRRAGRLLERHTVRITLPPALPLICVDPVLIEQVVFNLLDNARKYAPPDSTITVWAGHDGQTLTLEISDQGPGIPPEDRERVFDMFYRVDRNDRQSGTGLGLAICRGIVTAHGGTLQADSGLNGVGASLILRLPMPETVPGVPA
;
A
#
# COMPACT_ATOMS: atom_id res chain seq x y z
N MET A 1 19.65 15.30 -48.32
CA MET A 1 20.15 15.24 -46.94
C MET A 1 18.94 15.23 -46.03
N PRO A 2 18.76 14.23 -45.14
CA PRO A 2 17.70 14.31 -44.15
C PRO A 2 18.07 15.39 -43.12
N THR A 3 17.14 16.30 -42.86
CA THR A 3 17.23 17.30 -41.78
C THR A 3 17.44 16.59 -40.44
N PRO A 4 18.35 17.07 -39.57
CA PRO A 4 18.51 16.51 -38.23
C PRO A 4 17.18 16.61 -37.47
N PRO A 5 16.84 15.63 -36.61
CA PRO A 5 15.62 15.67 -35.82
C PRO A 5 15.61 16.93 -34.96
N ASP A 6 14.46 17.60 -34.92
CA ASP A 6 14.16 18.79 -34.11
C ASP A 6 14.59 18.55 -32.65
N LEU A 7 15.80 19.00 -32.29
CA LEU A 7 16.34 18.98 -30.93
C LEU A 7 15.66 20.09 -30.13
N ARG A 8 14.38 19.90 -29.83
CA ARG A 8 13.64 20.81 -28.93
C ARG A 8 13.88 20.39 -27.48
N PRO A 9 14.25 21.32 -26.59
CA PRO A 9 14.31 21.04 -25.16
C PRO A 9 12.96 20.52 -24.66
N SER A 10 12.96 19.61 -23.69
CA SER A 10 11.71 19.12 -23.11
C SER A 10 10.96 20.26 -22.40
N PRO A 11 9.66 20.50 -22.71
CA PRO A 11 8.86 21.53 -22.07
C PRO A 11 8.86 21.43 -20.54
N ASP A 12 8.87 20.21 -19.99
CA ASP A 12 8.91 19.98 -18.55
C ASP A 12 10.23 20.43 -17.92
N ALA A 13 11.37 20.23 -18.61
CA ALA A 13 12.66 20.73 -18.11
C ALA A 13 12.74 22.25 -18.18
N LEU A 14 12.18 22.89 -19.21
CA LEU A 14 12.13 24.36 -19.29
C LEU A 14 11.21 24.97 -18.22
N LEU A 15 10.08 24.33 -17.92
CA LEU A 15 9.19 24.76 -16.85
C LEU A 15 9.84 24.57 -15.47
N ALA A 16 10.59 23.48 -15.27
CA ALA A 16 11.36 23.26 -14.06
C ALA A 16 12.45 24.33 -13.89
N GLU A 17 13.18 24.68 -14.96
CA GLU A 17 14.19 25.73 -14.93
C GLU A 17 13.60 27.12 -14.65
N ALA A 18 12.49 27.48 -15.30
CA ALA A 18 11.81 28.74 -15.04
C ALA A 18 11.25 28.85 -13.60
N ARG A 19 10.88 27.73 -12.98
CA ARG A 19 10.50 27.68 -11.56
C ARG A 19 11.70 27.79 -10.63
N ARG A 20 12.88 27.27 -11.02
CA ARG A 20 14.12 27.46 -10.27
C ARG A 20 14.55 28.92 -10.24
N ASP A 21 14.40 29.65 -11.34
CA ASP A 21 14.78 31.08 -11.40
C ASP A 21 13.94 31.99 -10.46
N GLN A 22 12.76 31.55 -10.03
CA GLN A 22 11.88 32.31 -9.13
C GLN A 22 11.99 31.90 -7.65
N ARG A 23 12.69 30.79 -7.37
CA ARG A 23 12.83 30.20 -6.04
C ARG A 23 14.25 30.41 -5.54
N GLY A 24 14.44 30.56 -4.24
CA GLY A 24 15.76 30.58 -3.62
C GLY A 24 16.50 29.25 -3.81
N HIS A 25 17.82 29.29 -3.76
CA HIS A 25 18.68 28.12 -3.93
C HIS A 25 19.02 27.45 -2.60
N LEU A 26 18.84 26.13 -2.54
CA LEU A 26 19.19 25.31 -1.39
C LEU A 26 20.55 24.65 -1.56
N LYS A 27 21.50 24.98 -0.68
CA LYS A 27 22.79 24.28 -0.57
C LYS A 27 22.88 23.49 0.73
N ILE A 28 23.09 22.18 0.60
CA ILE A 28 23.23 21.25 1.73
C ILE A 28 24.69 20.85 1.92
N PHE A 29 25.23 21.10 3.10
CA PHE A 29 26.52 20.56 3.55
C PHE A 29 26.27 19.18 4.17
N LEU A 30 26.51 18.14 3.38
CA LEU A 30 26.24 16.74 3.74
C LEU A 30 27.45 16.10 4.41
N GLY A 31 27.24 15.41 5.53
CA GLY A 31 28.29 14.64 6.19
C GLY A 31 27.87 13.21 6.50
N ALA A 32 28.85 12.30 6.56
CA ALA A 32 28.62 10.91 6.91
C ALA A 32 28.20 10.73 8.39
N ALA A 33 28.70 11.58 9.29
CA ALA A 33 28.47 11.46 10.72
C ALA A 33 28.56 12.83 11.44
N PRO A 34 28.07 12.95 12.68
CA PRO A 34 28.32 14.10 13.52
C PRO A 34 29.83 14.32 13.74
N GLY A 35 30.27 15.57 13.74
CA GLY A 35 31.67 15.93 14.02
C GLY A 35 32.60 16.02 12.80
N VAL A 36 32.16 15.68 11.59
CA VAL A 36 32.98 15.83 10.36
C VAL A 36 33.28 17.28 9.95
N GLY A 37 32.57 18.26 10.52
CA GLY A 37 32.83 19.69 10.28
C GLY A 37 31.81 20.43 9.41
N LYS A 38 30.61 19.89 9.19
CA LYS A 38 29.56 20.51 8.35
C LYS A 38 29.27 21.97 8.69
N THR A 39 28.98 22.28 9.96
CA THR A 39 28.70 23.66 10.41
C THR A 39 29.89 24.58 10.19
N PHE A 40 31.12 24.09 10.42
CA PHE A 40 32.34 24.87 10.17
C PHE A 40 32.50 25.19 8.68
N ALA A 41 32.27 24.22 7.79
CA ALA A 41 32.31 24.41 6.35
C ALA A 41 31.23 25.39 5.87
N MET A 42 30.01 25.26 6.39
CA MET A 42 28.90 26.17 6.10
C MET A 42 29.22 27.62 6.49
N LEU A 43 29.73 27.86 7.70
CA LEU A 43 30.12 29.20 8.16
C LEU A 43 31.31 29.76 7.40
N SER A 44 32.26 28.90 6.98
CA SER A 44 33.40 29.30 6.15
C SER A 44 32.94 29.76 4.76
N ALA A 45 32.03 29.01 4.13
CA ALA A 45 31.42 29.39 2.86
C ALA A 45 30.58 30.67 2.99
N ALA A 46 29.90 30.86 4.12
CA ALA A 46 29.15 32.08 4.41
C ALA A 46 30.06 33.32 4.49
N HIS A 47 31.25 33.19 5.08
CA HIS A 47 32.24 34.28 5.12
C HIS A 47 32.73 34.67 3.72
N GLU A 48 32.89 33.70 2.82
CA GLU A 48 33.24 34.00 1.43
C GLU A 48 32.14 34.79 0.72
N LYS A 49 30.87 34.43 0.95
CA LYS A 49 29.71 35.17 0.44
C LYS A 49 29.60 36.58 1.02
N LEU A 50 29.82 36.74 2.32
CA LEU A 50 29.84 38.04 2.96
C LEU A 50 30.96 38.94 2.40
N ARG A 51 32.18 38.41 2.21
CA ARG A 51 33.29 39.14 1.57
C ARG A 51 33.00 39.50 0.11
N ALA A 52 32.19 38.70 -0.58
CA ALA A 52 31.70 38.98 -1.93
C ALA A 52 30.55 40.01 -1.95
N GLY A 53 30.12 40.53 -0.80
CA GLY A 53 29.07 41.56 -0.68
C GLY A 53 27.64 41.02 -0.69
N VAL A 54 27.43 39.71 -0.51
CA VAL A 54 26.09 39.12 -0.37
C VAL A 54 25.52 39.43 1.01
N ASP A 55 24.22 39.76 1.09
CA ASP A 55 23.52 39.96 2.36
C ASP A 55 23.26 38.60 3.04
N VAL A 56 24.15 38.24 3.97
CA VAL A 56 24.10 36.97 4.70
C VAL A 56 23.55 37.19 6.11
N LEU A 57 22.60 36.36 6.52
CA LEU A 57 22.02 36.38 7.86
C LEU A 57 22.01 34.97 8.45
N ALA A 58 22.59 34.79 9.64
CA ALA A 58 22.46 33.53 10.36
C ALA A 58 21.16 33.51 11.17
N GLY A 59 20.29 32.55 10.85
CA GLY A 59 19.00 32.38 11.52
C GLY A 59 19.10 31.49 12.75
N VAL A 60 19.69 30.30 12.60
CA VAL A 60 19.96 29.38 13.71
C VAL A 60 21.25 28.63 13.44
N ILE A 61 22.19 28.68 14.38
CA ILE A 61 23.48 27.99 14.29
C ILE A 61 23.75 27.24 15.58
N GLU A 62 23.95 25.94 15.46
CA GLU A 62 24.22 25.09 16.60
C GLU A 62 25.73 24.78 16.69
N HIS A 63 26.43 25.51 17.57
CA HIS A 63 27.87 25.41 17.71
C HIS A 63 28.32 24.34 18.73
N HIS A 64 27.41 23.72 19.50
CA HIS A 64 27.69 22.63 20.45
C HIS A 64 28.91 22.88 21.36
N GLY A 65 29.10 24.13 21.80
CA GLY A 65 30.23 24.57 22.64
C GLY A 65 31.62 24.60 21.98
N ARG A 66 31.74 24.46 20.65
CA ARG A 66 33.03 24.40 19.95
C ARG A 66 33.65 25.79 19.76
N PRO A 67 34.87 26.07 20.27
CA PRO A 67 35.47 27.41 20.20
C PRO A 67 35.81 27.83 18.75
N GLU A 68 36.28 26.89 17.92
CA GLU A 68 36.62 27.15 16.52
C GLU A 68 35.38 27.53 15.68
N THR A 69 34.26 26.83 15.87
CA THR A 69 33.00 27.13 15.18
C THR A 69 32.39 28.44 15.69
N ARG A 70 32.50 28.71 17.00
CA ARG A 70 32.00 29.96 17.59
C ARG A 70 32.77 31.19 17.10
N ALA A 71 34.09 31.08 16.92
CA ALA A 71 34.89 32.15 16.35
C ALA A 71 34.48 32.50 14.91
N LEU A 72 33.95 31.53 14.15
CA LEU A 72 33.37 31.77 12.81
C LEU A 72 31.97 32.39 12.85
N LEU A 73 31.38 32.66 14.01
CA LEU A 73 30.16 33.48 14.10
C LEU A 73 30.51 34.96 14.26
N ASP A 74 31.71 35.28 14.74
CA ASP A 74 32.16 36.64 14.94
C ASP A 74 32.27 37.36 13.58
N GLY A 75 31.44 38.39 13.39
CA GLY A 75 31.39 39.17 12.14
C GLY A 75 30.26 38.80 11.17
N LEU A 76 29.48 37.75 11.45
CA LEU A 76 28.24 37.47 10.70
C LEU A 76 27.04 38.18 11.36
N PRO A 77 26.13 38.78 10.57
CA PRO A 77 24.83 39.23 11.08
C PRO A 77 24.04 38.04 11.64
N LEU A 78 23.54 38.18 12.87
CA LEU A 78 22.77 37.16 13.57
C LEU A 78 21.35 37.65 13.82
N LEU A 79 20.35 36.85 13.49
CA LEU A 79 18.98 37.07 13.91
C LEU A 79 18.80 36.52 15.34
N PRO A 80 18.23 37.30 16.29
CA PRO A 80 17.90 36.77 17.61
C PRO A 80 16.92 35.59 17.51
N LEU A 81 17.15 34.54 18.29
CA LEU A 81 16.23 33.39 18.36
C LEU A 81 14.91 33.79 19.04
N ALA A 82 13.80 33.23 18.55
CA ALA A 82 12.48 33.42 19.13
C ALA A 82 12.32 32.56 20.40
N GLU A 83 11.64 33.11 21.42
CA GLU A 83 11.32 32.36 22.65
C GLU A 83 9.97 31.65 22.54
N VAL A 84 10.00 30.32 22.41
CA VAL A 84 8.78 29.48 22.33
C VAL A 84 8.49 28.86 23.70
N HIS A 85 7.30 29.15 24.24
CA HIS A 85 6.87 28.67 25.54
C HIS A 85 6.17 27.31 25.44
N HIS A 86 6.77 26.27 26.01
CA HIS A 86 6.19 24.93 26.03
C HIS A 86 6.32 24.27 27.42
N ARG A 87 5.20 23.75 27.95
CA ARG A 87 5.13 23.07 29.27
C ARG A 87 5.76 23.88 30.43
N GLY A 88 5.57 25.19 30.45
CA GLY A 88 6.05 26.08 31.52
C GLY A 88 7.55 26.39 31.48
N ARG A 89 8.25 26.07 30.37
CA ARG A 89 9.64 26.47 30.09
C ARG A 89 9.71 27.21 28.76
N SER A 90 10.62 28.19 28.66
CA SER A 90 10.93 28.89 27.40
C SER A 90 12.10 28.19 26.72
N PHE A 91 11.98 27.93 25.42
CA PHE A 91 13.02 27.33 24.59
C PHE A 91 13.37 28.29 23.45
N PRO A 92 14.66 28.56 23.19
CA PRO A 92 15.07 29.34 22.03
C PRO A 92 14.91 28.51 20.75
N GLU A 93 14.28 29.08 19.72
CA GLU A 93 14.04 28.45 18.42
C GLU A 93 14.26 29.45 17.27
N MET A 94 14.44 28.96 16.05
CA MET A 94 14.60 29.82 14.86
C MET A 94 13.39 30.74 14.65
N ASP A 95 13.63 32.04 14.45
CA ASP A 95 12.60 33.01 14.08
C ASP A 95 12.37 33.03 12.55
N LEU A 96 11.49 32.16 12.06
CA LEU A 96 11.13 32.08 10.64
C LEU A 96 10.48 33.39 10.14
N ASP A 97 9.55 33.96 10.90
CA ASP A 97 8.84 35.17 10.47
C ASP A 97 9.79 36.38 10.41
N GLY A 98 10.75 36.45 11.34
CA GLY A 98 11.84 37.43 11.30
C GLY A 98 12.74 37.29 10.07
N LEU A 99 13.08 36.06 9.66
CA LEU A 99 13.85 35.81 8.43
C LEU A 99 13.08 36.23 7.18
N LEU A 100 11.79 35.89 7.09
CA LEU A 100 10.92 36.27 5.97
C LEU A 100 10.74 37.80 5.88
N GLN A 101 10.60 38.47 7.01
CA GLN A 101 10.45 39.93 7.06
C GLN A 101 11.76 40.65 6.70
N ARG A 102 12.91 40.14 7.16
CA ARG A 102 14.22 40.72 6.87
C ARG A 102 14.66 40.48 5.42
N HIS A 103 14.17 39.40 4.80
CA HIS A 103 14.44 38.99 3.42
C HIS A 103 15.93 39.10 3.03
N PRO A 104 16.83 38.36 3.72
CA PRO A 104 18.24 38.34 3.36
C PRO A 104 18.44 37.66 2.00
N ALA A 105 19.55 37.96 1.32
CA ALA A 105 19.89 37.23 0.10
C ALA A 105 20.29 35.77 0.41
N LEU A 106 20.92 35.52 1.56
CA LEU A 106 21.30 34.19 2.03
C LEU A 106 21.02 34.02 3.53
N ALA A 107 20.24 33.00 3.89
CA ALA A 107 20.01 32.56 5.27
C ALA A 107 20.85 31.33 5.62
N LEU A 108 21.48 31.33 6.81
CA LEU A 108 22.20 30.17 7.35
C LEU A 108 21.35 29.47 8.41
N ILE A 109 21.05 28.19 8.18
CA ILE A 109 20.14 27.39 9.01
C ILE A 109 20.78 26.04 9.31
N ASP A 110 21.24 25.84 10.54
CA ASP A 110 21.86 24.57 10.95
C ASP A 110 20.82 23.51 11.35
N GLU A 111 21.24 22.24 11.33
CA GLU A 111 20.44 21.06 11.64
C GLU A 111 19.14 20.94 10.82
N PHE A 112 19.26 20.69 9.51
CA PHE A 112 18.12 20.61 8.58
C PHE A 112 17.02 19.61 8.99
N ALA A 113 17.40 18.52 9.66
CA ALA A 113 16.50 17.45 10.10
C ALA A 113 15.78 17.72 11.45
N HIS A 114 16.08 18.85 12.10
CA HIS A 114 15.62 19.16 13.44
C HIS A 114 14.08 19.19 13.52
N SER A 115 13.55 18.76 14.68
CA SER A 115 12.13 18.85 14.99
C SER A 115 11.88 20.09 15.83
N ASN A 116 11.14 21.05 15.29
CA ASN A 116 10.91 22.33 15.95
C ASN A 116 10.13 22.15 17.26
N VAL A 117 10.34 23.08 18.21
CA VAL A 117 9.62 23.06 19.49
C VAL A 117 8.10 23.16 19.26
N PRO A 118 7.27 22.31 19.93
CA PRO A 118 5.81 22.35 19.76
C PRO A 118 5.23 23.70 20.18
N GLY A 119 4.64 24.42 19.22
CA GLY A 119 4.25 25.82 19.34
C GLY A 119 4.82 26.70 18.20
N SER A 120 5.83 26.19 17.50
CA SER A 120 6.37 26.77 16.25
C SER A 120 5.41 26.57 15.07
N ARG A 121 5.58 27.38 14.00
CA ARG A 121 4.71 27.36 12.81
C ARG A 121 4.66 25.99 12.12
N HIS A 122 5.83 25.39 11.90
CA HIS A 122 5.95 24.05 11.33
C HIS A 122 6.55 23.06 12.33
N LEU A 123 6.28 21.76 12.13
CA LEU A 123 6.78 20.69 13.00
C LEU A 123 8.26 20.37 12.74
N LYS A 124 8.72 20.58 11.50
CA LYS A 124 10.06 20.22 11.04
C LYS A 124 10.76 21.43 10.41
N ARG A 125 12.05 21.58 10.69
CA ARG A 125 12.85 22.71 10.20
C ARG A 125 12.97 22.77 8.68
N TRP A 126 12.99 21.62 8.00
CA TRP A 126 13.00 21.59 6.54
C TRP A 126 11.77 22.23 5.90
N GLN A 127 10.62 22.28 6.60
CA GLN A 127 9.42 22.98 6.13
C GLN A 127 9.59 24.50 6.25
N ASP A 128 10.25 24.98 7.30
CA ASP A 128 10.61 26.40 7.43
C ASP A 128 11.57 26.84 6.32
N VAL A 129 12.52 25.96 5.96
CA VAL A 129 13.44 26.21 4.84
C VAL A 129 12.69 26.26 3.51
N GLU A 130 11.68 25.41 3.29
CA GLU A 130 10.84 25.49 2.09
C GLU A 130 10.10 26.82 1.98
N ASP A 131 9.54 27.34 3.08
CA ASP A 131 8.89 28.67 3.12
C ASP A 131 9.88 29.80 2.75
N LEU A 132 11.15 29.69 3.16
CA LEU A 132 12.20 30.67 2.81
C LEU A 132 12.61 30.59 1.34
N LEU A 133 12.79 29.38 0.80
CA LEU A 133 13.12 29.17 -0.61
C LEU A 133 11.98 29.67 -1.50
N ASP A 134 10.72 29.41 -1.12
CA ASP A 134 9.54 29.88 -1.86
C ASP A 134 9.39 31.41 -1.82
N ALA A 135 9.93 32.07 -0.78
CA ALA A 135 10.05 33.52 -0.70
C ALA A 135 11.24 34.09 -1.51
N GLY A 136 12.04 33.25 -2.17
CA GLY A 136 13.19 33.67 -2.97
C GLY A 136 14.48 33.90 -2.17
N ILE A 137 14.59 33.37 -0.96
CA ILE A 137 15.77 33.49 -0.09
C ILE A 137 16.66 32.25 -0.27
N ASP A 138 17.95 32.43 -0.59
CA ASP A 138 18.88 31.29 -0.65
C ASP A 138 19.13 30.74 0.76
N VAL A 139 19.29 29.42 0.90
CA VAL A 139 19.49 28.77 2.20
C VAL A 139 20.72 27.86 2.17
N TYR A 140 21.63 28.07 3.12
CA TYR A 140 22.71 27.13 3.42
C TYR A 140 22.36 26.36 4.69
N THR A 141 22.40 25.03 4.61
CA THR A 141 22.03 24.16 5.72
C THR A 141 22.94 22.94 5.87
N THR A 142 22.91 22.28 7.03
CA THR A 142 23.69 21.07 7.28
C THR A 142 22.83 19.84 7.50
N LEU A 143 23.30 18.70 7.02
CA LEU A 143 22.60 17.41 7.13
C LEU A 143 23.59 16.26 7.31
N ASN A 144 23.26 15.29 8.16
CA ASN A 144 23.96 14.00 8.14
C ASN A 144 23.18 12.97 7.35
N ILE A 145 23.87 12.04 6.70
CA ILE A 145 23.25 10.97 5.90
C ILE A 145 22.26 10.12 6.69
N GLN A 146 22.49 9.95 8.00
CA GLN A 146 21.62 9.19 8.91
C GLN A 146 20.23 9.79 9.11
N HIS A 147 20.01 11.05 8.73
CA HIS A 147 18.73 11.74 8.88
C HIS A 147 17.88 11.67 7.61
N LEU A 148 18.33 10.98 6.55
CA LEU A 148 17.48 10.72 5.39
C LEU A 148 16.48 9.61 5.72
N GLU A 149 15.20 9.88 5.48
CA GLU A 149 14.10 8.99 5.85
C GLU A 149 14.22 7.59 5.21
N GLY A 150 14.53 7.53 3.91
CA GLY A 150 14.71 6.27 3.18
C GLY A 150 15.89 5.42 3.64
N LEU A 151 16.78 5.95 4.48
CA LEU A 151 17.94 5.22 5.02
C LEU A 151 17.79 4.79 6.47
N ASN A 152 16.70 5.15 7.14
CA ASN A 152 16.52 4.91 8.58
C ASN A 152 16.70 3.45 8.97
N ASP A 153 16.06 2.50 8.27
CA ASP A 153 16.11 1.08 8.62
C ASP A 153 17.54 0.52 8.50
N VAL A 154 18.24 0.91 7.43
CA VAL A 154 19.62 0.49 7.17
C VAL A 154 20.58 1.11 8.20
N VAL A 155 20.37 2.38 8.53
CA VAL A 155 21.16 3.10 9.54
C VAL A 155 20.92 2.53 10.93
N GLU A 156 19.68 2.18 11.29
CA GLU A 156 19.35 1.53 12.57
C GLU A 156 20.01 0.16 12.67
N GLN A 157 20.02 -0.63 11.59
CA GLN A 157 20.71 -1.93 11.55
C GLN A 157 22.23 -1.81 11.75
N ILE A 158 22.85 -0.75 11.21
CA ILE A 158 24.31 -0.56 11.26
C ILE A 158 24.76 0.14 12.57
N THR A 159 23.98 1.09 13.06
CA THR A 159 24.33 1.92 14.22
C THR A 159 23.73 1.41 15.53
N GLY A 160 22.66 0.61 15.46
CA GLY A 160 21.87 0.17 16.61
C GLY A 160 21.01 1.28 17.23
N ILE A 161 20.93 2.46 16.60
CA ILE A 161 20.24 3.63 17.13
C ILE A 161 19.14 4.06 16.16
N LYS A 162 17.91 4.16 16.67
CA LYS A 162 16.78 4.69 15.92
C LYS A 162 16.84 6.21 15.82
N VAL A 163 16.94 6.73 14.60
CA VAL A 163 16.93 8.17 14.31
C VAL A 163 15.48 8.66 14.24
N ARG A 164 15.13 9.70 15.02
CA ARG A 164 13.76 10.28 15.08
C ARG A 164 13.60 11.57 14.28
N GLU A 165 14.72 12.25 14.04
CA GLU A 165 14.81 13.49 13.29
C GLU A 165 15.21 13.17 11.86
N THR A 166 14.27 13.35 10.93
CA THR A 166 14.40 12.87 9.56
C THR A 166 13.94 13.92 8.55
N VAL A 167 14.49 13.83 7.34
CA VAL A 167 14.15 14.62 6.16
C VAL A 167 13.72 13.66 5.06
N PRO A 168 12.57 13.91 4.38
CA PRO A 168 12.15 13.09 3.24
C PRO A 168 13.16 13.15 2.09
N ASP A 169 13.36 12.03 1.41
CA ASP A 169 14.28 11.92 0.26
C ASP A 169 13.94 12.89 -0.88
N SER A 170 12.66 13.23 -1.06
CA SER A 170 12.21 14.22 -2.05
C SER A 170 12.74 15.63 -1.76
N VAL A 171 12.77 16.03 -0.48
CA VAL A 171 13.26 17.35 -0.04
C VAL A 171 14.77 17.41 -0.21
N PHE A 172 15.49 16.35 0.15
CA PHE A 172 16.92 16.24 -0.12
C PHE A 172 17.24 16.27 -1.62
N ALA A 173 16.45 15.56 -2.44
CA ALA A 173 16.63 15.54 -3.89
C ALA A 173 16.33 16.89 -4.56
N ALA A 174 15.56 17.75 -3.92
CA ALA A 174 15.24 19.09 -4.40
C ALA A 174 16.41 20.09 -4.22
N ALA A 175 17.45 19.77 -3.44
CA ALA A 175 18.58 20.67 -3.20
C ALA A 175 19.36 21.01 -4.49
N ASP A 176 19.66 22.29 -4.69
CA ASP A 176 20.39 22.80 -5.86
C ASP A 176 21.87 22.48 -5.81
N ALA A 177 22.45 22.38 -4.62
CA ALA A 177 23.85 22.00 -4.45
C ALA A 177 24.03 21.13 -3.21
N ILE A 178 24.88 20.11 -3.33
CA ILE A 178 25.31 19.28 -2.20
C ILE A 178 26.83 19.36 -2.11
N GLU A 179 27.33 19.82 -0.97
CA GLU A 179 28.74 19.82 -0.67
C GLU A 179 29.03 18.71 0.34
N LEU A 180 29.74 17.68 -0.11
CA LEU A 180 30.10 16.54 0.73
C LEU A 180 31.31 16.90 1.60
N ILE A 181 31.10 16.93 2.92
CA ILE A 181 32.14 17.09 3.92
C ILE A 181 32.61 15.71 4.36
N ASP A 182 33.62 15.21 3.65
CA ASP A 182 34.21 13.89 3.89
C ASP A 182 35.42 13.99 4.82
N LEU A 183 35.41 13.17 5.88
CA LEU A 183 36.53 12.99 6.79
C LEU A 183 36.77 11.48 6.98
N PRO A 184 38.01 10.97 6.81
CA PRO A 184 38.30 9.56 7.03
C PRO A 184 37.88 9.11 8.44
N PRO A 185 37.36 7.87 8.60
CA PRO A 185 36.93 7.35 9.90
C PRO A 185 37.97 7.48 11.01
N ASP A 186 39.24 7.18 10.71
CA ASP A 186 40.33 7.27 11.68
C ASP A 186 40.56 8.70 12.18
N ASP A 187 40.42 9.68 11.30
CA ASP A 187 40.58 11.10 11.66
C ASP A 187 39.37 11.62 12.44
N LEU A 188 38.17 11.14 12.14
CA LEU A 188 36.97 11.45 12.94
C LEU A 188 37.08 10.87 14.36
N ILE A 189 37.57 9.63 14.49
CA ILE A 189 37.82 8.99 15.79
C ILE A 189 38.90 9.75 16.57
N ARG A 190 39.99 10.17 15.92
CA ARG A 190 41.02 11.03 16.54
C ARG A 190 40.43 12.36 17.02
N ARG A 191 39.58 13.02 16.22
CA ARG A 191 38.89 14.26 16.63
C ARG A 191 37.99 14.04 17.85
N LEU A 192 37.36 12.88 17.98
CA LEU A 192 36.61 12.51 19.18
C LEU A 192 37.53 12.33 20.40
N GLN A 193 38.66 11.65 20.24
CA GLN A 193 39.67 11.45 21.29
C GLN A 193 40.31 12.77 21.76
N ASP A 194 40.54 13.70 20.83
CA ASP A 194 41.04 15.05 21.10
C ASP A 194 39.99 15.97 21.78
N GLY A 195 38.76 15.50 22.02
CA GLY A 195 37.68 16.30 22.59
C GLY A 195 37.08 17.35 21.62
N LYS A 196 37.39 17.27 20.32
CA LYS A 196 36.90 18.19 19.28
C LYS A 196 35.49 17.83 18.77
N VAL A 197 34.94 16.70 19.23
CA VAL A 197 33.56 16.27 18.97
C VAL A 197 32.85 16.12 20.32
N TYR A 198 31.87 16.99 20.57
CA TYR A 198 31.10 16.98 21.81
C TYR A 198 30.18 15.75 21.87
N VAL A 199 30.21 15.04 23.00
CA VAL A 199 29.26 13.99 23.37
C VAL A 199 28.77 14.32 24.78
N PRO A 200 27.46 14.56 24.99
CA PRO A 200 26.92 14.75 26.34
C PRO A 200 27.33 13.58 27.24
N ASP A 201 27.69 13.81 28.51
CA ASP A 201 28.19 12.75 29.40
C ASP A 201 27.17 11.60 29.59
N GLN A 202 25.88 11.86 29.38
CA GLN A 202 24.81 10.86 29.40
C GLN A 202 24.81 9.91 28.18
N ALA A 203 25.48 10.27 27.08
CA ALA A 203 25.47 9.55 25.80
C ALA A 203 26.78 8.78 25.50
N ARG A 204 27.85 8.94 26.29
CA ARG A 204 29.18 8.32 26.02
C ARG A 204 29.14 6.82 25.75
N ARG A 205 28.31 6.05 26.48
CA ARG A 205 28.22 4.59 26.33
C ARG A 205 27.57 4.15 25.02
N ALA A 206 26.56 4.87 24.53
CA ALA A 206 25.90 4.57 23.26
C ALA A 206 26.75 4.99 22.06
N MET A 207 27.56 6.06 22.21
CA MET A 207 28.39 6.59 21.13
C MET A 207 29.63 5.74 20.82
N HIS A 208 30.08 4.86 21.72
CA HIS A 208 31.19 3.94 21.44
C HIS A 208 30.90 2.97 20.28
N HIS A 209 29.64 2.53 20.14
CA HIS A 209 29.24 1.69 19.01
C HIS A 209 29.06 2.50 17.71
N PHE A 210 28.53 3.73 17.83
CA PHE A 210 28.31 4.62 16.69
C PHE A 210 29.64 5.03 16.01
N PHE A 211 30.66 5.38 16.78
CA PHE A 211 31.98 5.77 16.25
C PHE A 211 32.94 4.58 16.06
N SER A 212 32.41 3.43 15.60
CA SER A 212 33.26 2.32 15.20
C SER A 212 33.78 2.50 13.76
N PRO A 213 34.99 2.03 13.42
CA PRO A 213 35.52 2.12 12.06
C PRO A 213 34.58 1.51 11.01
N ALA A 214 33.93 0.39 11.33
CA ALA A 214 33.00 -0.29 10.43
C ALA A 214 31.74 0.57 10.19
N THR A 215 31.09 1.05 11.25
CA THR A 215 29.90 1.91 11.18
C THR A 215 30.18 3.19 10.39
N LEU A 216 31.29 3.87 10.69
CA LEU A 216 31.68 5.11 10.01
C LEU A 216 32.03 4.89 8.54
N THR A 217 32.66 3.75 8.19
CA THR A 217 32.95 3.41 6.80
C THR A 217 31.66 3.21 6.01
N SER A 218 30.68 2.50 6.57
CA SER A 218 29.37 2.31 5.93
C SER A 218 28.62 3.63 5.74
N LEU A 219 28.57 4.48 6.77
CA LEU A 219 27.93 5.80 6.65
C LEU A 219 28.64 6.70 5.62
N ARG A 220 29.97 6.61 5.53
CA ARG A 220 30.77 7.31 4.52
C ARG A 220 30.46 6.84 3.11
N GLU A 221 30.38 5.52 2.90
CA GLU A 221 29.98 4.94 1.62
C GLU A 221 28.58 5.42 1.20
N MET A 222 27.63 5.41 2.13
CA MET A 222 26.28 5.92 1.86
C MET A 222 26.29 7.40 1.48
N ALA A 223 27.02 8.24 2.20
CA ALA A 223 27.10 9.67 1.91
C ALA A 223 27.71 9.94 0.52
N LEU A 224 28.79 9.23 0.17
CA LEU A 224 29.42 9.32 -1.15
C LEU A 224 28.47 8.87 -2.27
N ARG A 225 27.75 7.77 -2.07
CA ARG A 225 26.82 7.23 -3.07
C ARG A 225 25.67 8.21 -3.34
N HIS A 226 25.04 8.75 -2.30
CA HIS A 226 23.91 9.68 -2.48
C HIS A 226 24.35 11.03 -3.07
N ALA A 227 25.54 11.51 -2.71
CA ALA A 227 26.12 12.69 -3.35
C ALA A 227 26.37 12.45 -4.85
N ALA A 228 26.92 11.28 -5.21
CA ALA A 228 27.14 10.90 -6.62
C ALA A 228 25.84 10.78 -7.42
N GLU A 229 24.80 10.17 -6.85
CA GLU A 229 23.48 10.06 -7.49
C GLU A 229 22.84 11.43 -7.76
N ARG A 230 23.07 12.42 -6.87
CA ARG A 230 22.60 13.79 -7.11
C ARG A 230 23.32 14.43 -8.30
N VAL A 231 24.65 14.30 -8.36
CA VAL A 231 25.47 14.84 -9.46
C VAL A 231 25.04 14.24 -10.79
N ASP A 232 24.80 12.92 -10.84
CA ASP A 232 24.30 12.23 -12.04
C ASP A 232 22.94 12.79 -12.50
N ARG A 233 22.02 13.06 -11.56
CA ARG A 233 20.69 13.61 -11.87
C ARG A 233 20.76 15.06 -12.36
N GLN A 234 21.59 15.90 -11.74
CA GLN A 234 21.82 17.28 -12.19
C GLN A 234 22.35 17.32 -13.62
N MET A 235 23.28 16.42 -13.95
CA MET A 235 23.83 16.31 -15.29
C MET A 235 22.74 15.96 -16.32
N VAL A 236 21.87 15.00 -16.02
CA VAL A 236 20.76 14.61 -16.91
C VAL A 236 19.78 15.76 -17.12
N ASP A 237 19.41 16.48 -16.06
CA ASP A 237 18.51 17.63 -16.15
C ASP A 237 19.13 18.76 -16.99
N TYR A 238 20.42 19.06 -16.76
CA TYR A 238 21.17 20.05 -17.53
C TYR A 238 21.22 19.71 -19.03
N MET A 239 21.53 18.45 -19.37
CA MET A 239 21.57 17.99 -20.76
C MET A 239 20.19 18.10 -21.44
N ARG A 240 19.10 17.79 -20.74
CA ARG A 240 17.73 17.91 -21.24
C ARG A 240 17.30 19.36 -21.46
N ALA A 241 17.67 20.24 -20.54
CA ALA A 241 17.37 21.67 -20.64
C ALA A 241 18.14 22.36 -21.79
N HIS A 242 19.38 21.93 -22.03
CA HIS A 242 20.27 22.54 -23.03
C HIS A 242 20.29 21.81 -24.39
N ALA A 243 19.42 20.80 -24.57
CA ALA A 243 19.34 20.00 -25.80
C ALA A 243 20.69 19.41 -26.26
N ILE A 244 21.57 19.08 -25.32
CA ILE A 244 22.90 18.52 -25.59
C ILE A 244 22.72 17.06 -26.01
N SER A 245 23.10 16.73 -27.25
CA SER A 245 23.04 15.37 -27.79
C SER A 245 24.32 14.59 -27.51
N GLY A 246 24.19 13.37 -26.99
CA GLY A 246 25.31 12.41 -26.86
C GLY A 246 25.48 11.86 -25.44
N PRO A 247 26.07 10.65 -25.28
CA PRO A 247 26.34 10.08 -23.97
C PRO A 247 27.49 10.82 -23.26
N TRP A 248 27.28 11.18 -21.98
CA TRP A 248 28.35 11.72 -21.14
C TRP A 248 29.29 10.58 -20.67
N PRO A 249 30.62 10.71 -20.78
CA PRO A 249 31.56 9.58 -20.66
C PRO A 249 31.81 9.05 -19.24
N SER A 250 31.04 9.44 -18.21
CA SER A 250 31.35 9.06 -16.82
C SER A 250 30.95 7.63 -16.43
N ARG A 251 30.06 6.96 -17.19
CA ARG A 251 29.68 5.56 -16.95
C ARG A 251 29.41 4.81 -18.26
N GLU A 252 30.29 3.87 -18.58
CA GLU A 252 30.11 3.00 -19.76
C GLU A 252 28.85 2.12 -19.59
N ARG A 253 28.01 2.02 -20.63
CA ARG A 253 26.81 1.16 -20.68
C ARG A 253 26.83 0.30 -21.93
N VAL A 254 26.62 -1.01 -21.76
CA VAL A 254 26.64 -1.99 -22.86
C VAL A 254 25.22 -2.40 -23.23
N MET A 255 24.84 -2.29 -24.50
CA MET A 255 23.56 -2.78 -25.02
C MET A 255 23.78 -3.95 -25.96
N VAL A 256 23.10 -5.06 -25.73
CA VAL A 256 23.13 -6.25 -26.59
C VAL A 256 21.86 -6.28 -27.42
N CYS A 257 21.99 -6.18 -28.74
CA CYS A 257 20.87 -6.26 -29.67
C CYS A 257 20.58 -7.73 -30.00
N LEU A 258 19.41 -8.20 -29.59
CA LEU A 258 18.95 -9.56 -29.88
C LEU A 258 17.97 -9.55 -31.06
N GLY A 259 18.16 -10.49 -31.98
CA GLY A 259 17.24 -10.77 -33.07
C GLY A 259 16.75 -12.22 -33.02
N THR A 260 15.81 -12.59 -33.88
CA THR A 260 15.18 -13.93 -33.95
C THR A 260 16.09 -15.04 -34.53
N GLY A 261 17.42 -14.89 -34.41
CA GLY A 261 18.41 -15.82 -34.91
C GLY A 261 18.98 -16.73 -33.82
N GLU A 262 19.57 -17.87 -34.22
CA GLU A 262 20.21 -18.86 -33.34
C GLU A 262 21.45 -18.32 -32.57
N GLU A 263 21.89 -17.10 -32.90
CA GLU A 263 23.05 -16.44 -32.28
C GLU A 263 22.71 -15.69 -30.98
N ALA A 264 21.43 -15.59 -30.62
CA ALA A 264 20.96 -14.74 -29.52
C ALA A 264 21.64 -15.07 -28.18
N GLU A 265 21.71 -16.34 -27.76
CA GLU A 265 22.41 -16.72 -26.52
C GLU A 265 23.90 -16.38 -26.55
N ARG A 266 24.55 -16.55 -27.71
CA ARG A 266 25.99 -16.27 -27.85
C ARG A 266 26.26 -14.77 -27.72
N LEU A 267 25.38 -13.93 -28.29
CA LEU A 267 25.43 -12.48 -28.12
C LEU A 267 25.29 -12.07 -26.66
N VAL A 268 24.36 -12.70 -25.92
CA VAL A 268 24.19 -12.47 -24.47
C VAL A 268 25.48 -12.79 -23.70
N ARG A 269 26.10 -13.95 -23.94
CA ARG A 269 27.37 -14.33 -23.28
C ARG A 269 28.54 -13.39 -23.63
N ILE A 270 28.59 -12.88 -24.87
CA ILE A 270 29.61 -11.90 -25.29
C ILE A 270 29.34 -10.53 -24.68
N GLY A 271 28.06 -10.13 -24.60
CA GLY A 271 27.60 -8.91 -23.93
C GLY A 271 27.98 -8.90 -22.45
N ARG A 272 27.64 -9.95 -21.71
CA ARG A 272 28.01 -10.10 -20.28
C ARG A 272 29.51 -9.95 -20.05
N ARG A 273 30.33 -10.65 -20.84
CA ARG A 273 31.81 -10.55 -20.76
C ARG A 273 32.35 -9.17 -21.16
N SER A 274 31.63 -8.44 -21.99
CA SER A 274 32.01 -7.09 -22.41
C SER A 274 31.65 -6.05 -21.34
N ALA A 275 30.53 -6.25 -20.65
CA ALA A 275 30.10 -5.46 -19.50
C ALA A 275 30.98 -5.71 -18.27
N GLU A 276 31.32 -6.97 -17.99
CA GLU A 276 32.17 -7.37 -16.86
C GLU A 276 33.54 -6.70 -16.89
N ARG A 277 34.20 -6.75 -18.05
CA ARG A 277 35.54 -6.17 -18.24
C ARG A 277 35.56 -4.65 -18.06
N ARG A 278 34.41 -3.99 -18.13
CA ARG A 278 34.25 -2.54 -18.05
C ARG A 278 33.63 -2.07 -16.73
N GLY A 279 33.18 -2.99 -15.88
CA GLY A 279 32.40 -2.63 -14.69
C GLY A 279 31.08 -1.91 -15.03
N SER A 280 30.52 -2.18 -16.22
CA SER A 280 29.38 -1.44 -16.78
C SER A 280 28.05 -2.13 -16.50
N ALA A 281 27.00 -1.31 -16.32
CA ALA A 281 25.63 -1.80 -16.46
C ALA A 281 25.38 -2.23 -17.91
N TRP A 282 24.55 -3.25 -18.11
CA TRP A 282 24.25 -3.76 -19.44
C TRP A 282 22.79 -4.14 -19.61
N SER A 283 22.31 -4.02 -20.85
CA SER A 283 20.94 -4.34 -21.23
C SER A 283 20.90 -5.27 -22.44
N ALA A 284 19.85 -6.07 -22.52
CA ALA A 284 19.54 -6.90 -23.68
C ALA A 284 18.23 -6.41 -24.31
N VAL A 285 18.31 -6.00 -25.57
CA VAL A 285 17.24 -5.28 -26.25
C VAL A 285 16.84 -6.00 -27.53
N THR A 286 15.55 -6.25 -27.68
CA THR A 286 14.95 -6.78 -28.92
C THR A 286 13.97 -5.76 -29.50
N VAL A 287 13.77 -5.76 -30.82
CA VAL A 287 12.77 -4.92 -31.49
C VAL A 287 11.72 -5.79 -32.16
N GLU A 288 10.48 -5.63 -31.74
CA GLU A 288 9.33 -6.24 -32.41
C GLU A 288 8.88 -5.37 -33.58
N THR A 289 8.81 -6.00 -34.75
CA THR A 289 8.30 -5.40 -35.98
C THR A 289 7.00 -6.10 -36.41
N PRO A 290 6.12 -5.47 -37.20
CA PRO A 290 4.91 -6.12 -37.72
C PRO A 290 5.18 -7.42 -38.50
N GLY A 291 6.39 -7.57 -39.08
CA GLY A 291 6.81 -8.78 -39.79
C GLY A 291 7.38 -9.89 -38.90
N SER A 292 7.91 -9.57 -37.71
CA SER A 292 8.46 -10.59 -36.79
C SER A 292 7.38 -11.45 -36.13
N LEU A 293 6.12 -11.02 -36.15
CA LEU A 293 4.95 -11.75 -35.63
C LEU A 293 4.55 -12.98 -36.47
N HIS A 294 5.09 -13.13 -37.70
CA HIS A 294 4.93 -14.32 -38.53
C HIS A 294 6.16 -15.24 -38.48
N GLY A 295 7.03 -15.06 -37.47
CA GLY A 295 8.21 -15.89 -37.26
C GLY A 295 7.85 -17.33 -36.91
N SER A 296 8.69 -18.28 -37.34
CA SER A 296 8.57 -19.68 -36.90
C SER A 296 8.57 -19.76 -35.37
N PRO A 297 7.67 -20.55 -34.74
CA PRO A 297 7.60 -20.70 -33.28
C PRO A 297 8.94 -21.06 -32.64
N ALA A 298 9.78 -21.83 -33.35
CA ALA A 298 11.11 -22.22 -32.90
C ALA A 298 12.08 -21.02 -32.76
N ARG A 299 11.99 -20.02 -33.64
CA ARG A 299 12.83 -18.81 -33.58
C ARG A 299 12.39 -17.86 -32.46
N GLN A 300 11.08 -17.78 -32.21
CA GLN A 300 10.52 -17.03 -31.09
C GLN A 300 11.00 -17.63 -29.75
N ALA A 301 10.89 -18.96 -29.62
CA ALA A 301 11.34 -19.67 -28.42
C ALA A 301 12.86 -19.50 -28.14
N ALA A 302 13.69 -19.45 -29.19
CA ALA A 302 15.13 -19.19 -29.06
C ALA A 302 15.43 -17.76 -28.59
N LEU A 303 14.68 -16.75 -29.07
CA LEU A 303 14.80 -15.37 -28.60
C LEU A 303 14.40 -15.25 -27.13
N ASP A 304 13.28 -15.87 -26.74
CA ASP A 304 12.81 -15.88 -25.34
C ASP A 304 13.82 -16.56 -24.41
N ALA A 305 14.44 -17.65 -24.86
CA ALA A 305 15.50 -18.32 -24.12
C ALA A 305 16.72 -17.41 -23.91
N ALA A 306 17.11 -16.64 -24.93
CA ALA A 306 18.21 -15.69 -24.83
C ALA A 306 17.89 -14.50 -23.91
N LEU A 307 16.67 -13.97 -23.94
CA LEU A 307 16.22 -12.91 -23.03
C LEU A 307 16.24 -13.40 -21.57
N ARG A 308 15.71 -14.61 -21.31
CA ARG A 308 15.79 -15.23 -19.98
C ARG A 308 17.24 -15.42 -19.52
N LEU A 309 18.13 -15.86 -20.41
CA LEU A 309 19.55 -16.00 -20.10
C LEU A 309 20.19 -14.65 -19.76
N ALA A 310 19.81 -13.57 -20.45
CA ALA A 310 20.33 -12.23 -20.18
C ALA A 310 19.92 -11.75 -18.78
N GLU A 311 18.65 -11.92 -18.43
CA GLU A 311 18.11 -11.57 -17.11
C GLU A 311 18.78 -12.37 -15.98
N GLN A 312 18.98 -13.69 -16.17
CA GLN A 312 19.73 -14.54 -15.24
C GLN A 312 21.18 -14.08 -15.03
N LEU A 313 21.80 -13.48 -16.04
CA LEU A 313 23.16 -12.94 -15.99
C LEU A 313 23.21 -11.47 -15.51
N GLY A 314 22.08 -10.92 -15.06
CA GLY A 314 21.97 -9.57 -14.51
C GLY A 314 21.86 -8.46 -15.55
N ALA A 315 21.38 -8.75 -16.77
CA ALA A 315 21.04 -7.73 -17.76
C ALA A 315 19.65 -7.17 -17.50
N GLU A 316 19.46 -5.88 -17.79
CA GLU A 316 18.13 -5.30 -17.96
C GLU A 316 17.57 -5.71 -19.34
N THR A 317 16.46 -6.45 -19.40
CA THR A 317 15.84 -6.88 -20.66
C THR A 317 14.76 -5.90 -21.10
N ARG A 318 14.75 -5.52 -22.39
CA ARG A 318 13.72 -4.63 -22.95
C ARG A 318 13.27 -5.07 -24.34
N THR A 319 11.96 -5.05 -24.55
CA THR A 319 11.34 -5.25 -25.87
C THR A 319 10.83 -3.91 -26.38
N LEU A 320 11.38 -3.44 -27.50
CA LEU A 320 10.99 -2.18 -28.13
C LEU A 320 10.06 -2.47 -29.29
N HIS A 321 9.16 -1.53 -29.57
CA HIS A 321 8.25 -1.64 -30.73
C HIS A 321 8.61 -0.58 -31.76
N GLY A 322 8.86 -1.01 -33.00
CA GLY A 322 9.29 -0.10 -34.06
C GLY A 322 8.96 -0.63 -35.44
N THR A 323 8.83 0.29 -36.41
CA THR A 323 8.69 -0.07 -37.84
C THR A 323 10.04 -0.40 -38.47
N ASP A 324 11.13 0.18 -37.93
CA ASP A 324 12.49 -0.06 -38.36
C ASP A 324 13.41 -0.45 -37.19
N VAL A 325 14.04 -1.62 -37.30
CA VAL A 325 14.87 -2.19 -36.22
C VAL A 325 16.11 -1.33 -35.94
N ALA A 326 16.80 -0.86 -36.98
CA ALA A 326 18.05 -0.13 -36.82
C ALA A 326 17.85 1.24 -36.18
N SER A 327 16.89 2.04 -36.68
CA SER A 327 16.61 3.35 -36.08
C SER A 327 16.11 3.23 -34.64
N THR A 328 15.21 2.27 -34.37
CA THR A 328 14.65 2.07 -33.02
C THR A 328 15.74 1.69 -32.00
N LEU A 329 16.68 0.82 -32.38
CA LEU A 329 17.83 0.48 -31.52
C LEU A 329 18.75 1.67 -31.28
N LEU A 330 19.02 2.49 -32.31
CA LEU A 330 19.89 3.65 -32.20
C LEU A 330 19.27 4.78 -31.37
N ASP A 331 17.96 5.03 -31.53
CA ASP A 331 17.23 6.01 -30.73
C ASP A 331 17.17 5.58 -29.26
N HIS A 332 16.97 4.29 -29.01
CA HIS A 332 17.06 3.74 -27.65
C HIS A 332 18.47 3.88 -27.05
N ALA A 333 19.50 3.57 -27.83
CA ALA A 333 20.89 3.69 -27.40
C ALA A 333 21.24 5.13 -27.00
N ARG A 334 20.76 6.13 -27.76
CA ARG A 334 20.98 7.55 -27.47
C ARG A 334 20.23 8.02 -26.22
N THR A 335 18.96 7.63 -26.08
CA THR A 335 18.15 8.03 -24.91
C THR A 335 18.60 7.39 -23.59
N THR A 336 19.29 6.26 -23.67
CA THR A 336 19.80 5.53 -22.49
C THR A 336 21.32 5.65 -22.30
N ASN A 337 21.98 6.55 -23.05
CA ASN A 337 23.43 6.78 -23.00
C ASN A 337 24.28 5.50 -23.12
N VAL A 338 23.94 4.64 -24.07
CA VAL A 338 24.71 3.43 -24.40
C VAL A 338 26.02 3.82 -25.06
N THR A 339 27.14 3.31 -24.54
CA THR A 339 28.49 3.56 -25.08
C THR A 339 28.96 2.44 -26.01
N LEU A 340 28.42 1.22 -25.85
CA LEU A 340 28.76 0.06 -26.67
C LEU A 340 27.51 -0.73 -27.09
N ILE A 341 27.33 -0.93 -28.39
CA ILE A 341 26.30 -1.80 -28.98
C ILE A 341 26.93 -3.12 -29.42
N VAL A 342 26.43 -4.24 -28.90
CA VAL A 342 26.82 -5.59 -29.31
C VAL A 342 25.74 -6.15 -30.24
N THR A 343 26.08 -6.48 -31.47
CA THR A 343 25.12 -6.99 -32.47
C THR A 343 25.71 -8.15 -33.27
N GLY A 344 24.86 -9.07 -33.73
CA GLY A 344 25.27 -10.20 -34.57
C GLY A 344 25.36 -9.84 -36.05
N ARG A 345 26.23 -10.52 -36.79
CA ARG A 345 26.28 -10.41 -38.25
C ARG A 345 25.47 -11.54 -38.89
N PRO A 346 24.33 -11.26 -39.54
CA PRO A 346 23.57 -12.32 -40.20
C PRO A 346 24.37 -12.90 -41.39
N LEU A 347 24.31 -14.22 -41.58
CA LEU A 347 24.84 -14.89 -42.76
C LEU A 347 24.07 -14.45 -44.02
N PRO A 348 24.73 -14.08 -45.12
CA PRO A 348 24.03 -13.74 -46.37
C PRO A 348 23.27 -14.96 -46.90
N GLY A 349 21.98 -14.78 -47.20
CA GLY A 349 21.18 -15.80 -47.89
C GLY A 349 21.66 -16.01 -49.33
N PRO A 350 21.37 -17.16 -49.97
CA PRO A 350 21.87 -17.48 -51.32
C PRO A 350 21.48 -16.44 -52.39
N TRP A 351 20.33 -15.78 -52.23
CA TRP A 351 19.83 -14.74 -53.14
C TRP A 351 20.26 -13.32 -52.80
N SER A 352 20.90 -13.10 -51.64
CA SER A 352 21.32 -11.76 -51.20
C SER A 352 22.42 -11.15 -52.08
N ARG A 353 23.17 -11.97 -52.82
CA ARG A 353 24.16 -11.51 -53.81
C ARG A 353 23.53 -10.91 -55.07
N LEU A 354 22.25 -11.20 -55.35
CA LEU A 354 21.56 -10.72 -56.55
C LEU A 354 20.85 -9.37 -56.34
N TRP A 355 20.77 -8.86 -55.10
CA TRP A 355 20.10 -7.60 -54.78
C TRP A 355 21.00 -6.63 -53.99
N PRO A 356 21.89 -5.87 -54.66
CA PRO A 356 22.94 -5.06 -54.03
C PRO A 356 22.42 -3.90 -53.14
N TRP A 357 21.12 -3.60 -53.13
CA TRP A 357 20.51 -2.56 -52.31
C TRP A 357 20.08 -3.03 -50.90
N TYR A 358 20.13 -4.33 -50.59
CA TYR A 358 19.78 -4.85 -49.27
C TYR A 358 20.97 -4.76 -48.31
N ARG A 359 20.86 -3.94 -47.24
CA ARG A 359 21.90 -3.79 -46.21
C ARG A 359 21.53 -4.56 -44.92
N PRO A 360 22.42 -5.45 -44.42
CA PRO A 360 22.27 -6.11 -43.12
C PRO A 360 22.06 -5.16 -41.94
N LEU A 361 21.41 -5.64 -40.88
CA LEU A 361 21.15 -4.86 -39.66
C LEU A 361 22.43 -4.27 -39.04
N ALA A 362 23.49 -5.07 -38.94
CA ALA A 362 24.79 -4.63 -38.40
C ALA A 362 25.36 -3.44 -39.18
N ASP A 363 25.28 -3.46 -40.52
CA ASP A 363 25.79 -2.39 -41.38
C ASP A 363 24.95 -1.11 -41.25
N ARG A 364 23.65 -1.25 -41.01
CA ARG A 364 22.74 -0.12 -40.77
C ARG A 364 22.96 0.51 -39.40
N ILE A 365 23.23 -0.30 -38.37
CA ILE A 365 23.61 0.17 -37.03
C ILE A 365 24.97 0.87 -37.10
N LEU A 366 25.97 0.27 -37.75
CA LEU A 366 27.28 0.90 -37.98
C LEU A 366 27.16 2.27 -38.65
N ALA A 367 26.37 2.36 -39.73
CA ALA A 367 26.16 3.62 -40.46
C ALA A 367 25.45 4.72 -39.63
N GLY A 368 24.63 4.35 -38.63
CA GLY A 368 23.86 5.30 -37.80
C GLY A 368 24.37 5.48 -36.36
N SER A 369 25.43 4.75 -35.96
CA SER A 369 25.95 4.70 -34.59
C SER A 369 26.61 5.98 -34.11
N GLY A 370 27.16 6.80 -35.01
CA GLY A 370 27.84 8.05 -34.64
C GLY A 370 29.05 7.76 -33.75
N GLU A 371 29.04 8.29 -32.53
CA GLU A 371 30.10 8.10 -31.52
C GLU A 371 29.96 6.81 -30.71
N ILE A 372 28.85 6.08 -30.85
CA ILE A 372 28.59 4.85 -30.12
C ILE A 372 29.43 3.72 -30.72
N SER A 373 30.24 3.06 -29.89
CA SER A 373 31.04 1.91 -30.36
C SER A 373 30.14 0.73 -30.72
N VAL A 374 30.42 0.04 -31.82
CA VAL A 374 29.66 -1.14 -32.26
C VAL A 374 30.57 -2.36 -32.32
N LEU A 375 30.28 -3.38 -31.50
CA LEU A 375 30.91 -4.69 -31.54
C LEU A 375 30.06 -5.66 -32.35
N VAL A 376 30.51 -5.97 -33.57
CA VAL A 376 29.86 -6.94 -34.45
C VAL A 376 30.43 -8.33 -34.20
N VAL A 377 29.56 -9.26 -33.80
CA VAL A 377 29.91 -10.64 -33.50
C VAL A 377 29.71 -11.52 -34.76
N PRO A 378 30.73 -12.27 -35.21
CA PRO A 378 30.61 -13.13 -36.39
C PRO A 378 29.71 -14.36 -36.11
N PRO A 379 29.04 -14.92 -37.13
CA PRO A 379 28.24 -16.13 -37.00
C PRO A 379 29.10 -17.30 -36.50
N GLY A 380 28.54 -18.16 -35.64
CA GLY A 380 29.22 -19.37 -35.17
C GLY A 380 29.32 -20.46 -36.26
N GLU A 381 30.21 -21.44 -36.07
CA GLU A 381 30.31 -22.62 -36.94
C GLU A 381 28.96 -23.38 -36.95
N ARG A 382 28.33 -23.47 -38.13
CA ARG A 382 27.06 -24.17 -38.32
C ARG A 382 27.29 -25.69 -38.30
N LYS A 383 26.54 -26.44 -37.47
CA LYS A 383 26.11 -27.78 -37.88
C LYS A 383 24.97 -27.60 -38.90
N PRO A 384 25.05 -28.18 -40.11
CA PRO A 384 24.01 -28.03 -41.11
C PRO A 384 22.72 -28.70 -40.60
N ALA A 385 21.78 -27.91 -40.10
CA ALA A 385 20.43 -28.39 -39.84
C ALA A 385 19.70 -28.59 -41.17
N ALA A 386 19.07 -29.75 -41.33
CA ALA A 386 18.31 -30.12 -42.51
C ALA A 386 17.23 -29.07 -42.80
N ILE A 387 17.21 -28.55 -44.03
CA ILE A 387 16.18 -27.65 -44.51
C ILE A 387 14.90 -28.47 -44.69
N ALA A 388 13.98 -28.40 -43.73
CA ALA A 388 12.62 -28.88 -43.94
C ALA A 388 11.84 -27.82 -44.75
N PRO A 389 11.15 -28.19 -45.84
CA PRO A 389 10.32 -27.25 -46.59
C PRO A 389 9.09 -26.89 -45.74
N ILE A 390 9.00 -25.62 -45.35
CA ILE A 390 7.80 -25.07 -44.71
C ILE A 390 6.85 -24.68 -45.84
N ALA A 391 5.87 -25.52 -46.13
CA ALA A 391 4.69 -25.14 -46.88
C ALA A 391 3.53 -25.08 -45.88
N ASP A 392 3.14 -23.87 -45.47
CA ASP A 392 1.92 -23.69 -44.69
C ASP A 392 0.70 -24.03 -45.57
N PRO A 393 -0.33 -24.72 -45.04
CA PRO A 393 -1.55 -25.01 -45.78
C PRO A 393 -2.29 -23.70 -46.07
N VAL A 394 -2.48 -23.38 -47.35
CA VAL A 394 -3.28 -22.24 -47.78
C VAL A 394 -4.74 -22.49 -47.35
N PRO A 395 -5.37 -21.61 -46.56
CA PRO A 395 -6.76 -21.81 -46.13
C PRO A 395 -7.72 -21.85 -47.34
N PRO A 396 -8.79 -22.65 -47.30
CA PRO A 396 -9.72 -22.79 -48.41
C PRO A 396 -10.42 -21.45 -48.71
N PHE A 397 -10.57 -21.13 -49.99
CA PHE A 397 -11.16 -19.88 -50.46
C PHE A 397 -12.66 -19.83 -50.09
N PRO A 398 -13.14 -18.83 -49.32
CA PRO A 398 -14.54 -18.78 -48.92
C PRO A 398 -15.44 -18.45 -50.11
N TRP A 399 -16.48 -19.27 -50.35
CA TRP A 399 -17.40 -19.13 -51.50
C TRP A 399 -18.11 -17.76 -51.56
N GLN A 400 -18.32 -17.11 -50.41
CA GLN A 400 -18.87 -15.76 -50.32
C GLN A 400 -17.97 -14.71 -50.97
N ALA A 401 -16.64 -14.88 -50.86
CA ALA A 401 -15.67 -14.03 -51.53
C ALA A 401 -15.65 -14.26 -53.04
N ALA A 402 -15.89 -15.50 -53.50
CA ALA A 402 -16.04 -15.82 -54.92
C ALA A 402 -17.26 -15.10 -55.53
N LEU A 403 -18.39 -15.16 -54.84
CA LEU A 403 -19.64 -14.56 -55.29
C LEU A 403 -19.55 -13.03 -55.33
N LEU A 404 -18.90 -12.42 -54.34
CA LEU A 404 -18.63 -10.97 -54.32
C LEU A 404 -17.67 -10.56 -55.45
N THR A 405 -16.64 -11.36 -55.72
CA THR A 405 -15.69 -11.11 -56.82
C THR A 405 -16.42 -11.13 -58.15
N LEU A 406 -17.25 -12.15 -58.40
CA LEU A 406 -17.97 -12.29 -59.65
C LEU A 406 -19.01 -11.16 -59.85
N SER A 407 -19.77 -10.81 -58.81
CA SER A 407 -20.80 -9.77 -58.92
C SER A 407 -20.22 -8.38 -59.17
N THR A 408 -19.08 -8.06 -58.55
CA THR A 408 -18.39 -6.77 -58.74
C THR A 408 -17.74 -6.65 -60.12
N ILE A 409 -17.18 -7.74 -60.66
CA ILE A 409 -16.66 -7.76 -62.04
C ILE A 409 -17.79 -7.57 -63.06
N ILE A 410 -18.92 -8.28 -62.91
CA ILE A 410 -20.08 -8.12 -63.79
C ILE A 410 -20.62 -6.70 -63.71
N GLY A 411 -20.78 -6.15 -62.51
CA GLY A 411 -21.22 -4.77 -62.30
C GLY A 411 -20.30 -3.74 -62.94
N ALA A 412 -18.97 -3.90 -62.79
CA ALA A 412 -17.99 -3.01 -63.43
C ALA A 412 -18.02 -3.11 -64.96
N THR A 413 -18.22 -4.31 -65.50
CA THR A 413 -18.29 -4.54 -66.95
C THR A 413 -19.56 -3.94 -67.55
N LEU A 414 -20.72 -4.10 -66.88
CA LEU A 414 -21.99 -3.49 -67.31
C LEU A 414 -21.93 -1.96 -67.23
N LEU A 415 -21.35 -1.41 -66.16
CA LEU A 415 -21.16 0.02 -66.02
C LEU A 415 -20.18 0.56 -67.07
N GLY A 416 -19.12 -0.18 -67.37
CA GLY A 416 -18.18 0.12 -68.45
C GLY A 416 -18.85 0.14 -69.82
N GLY A 417 -19.71 -0.83 -70.11
CA GLY A 417 -20.49 -0.88 -71.35
C GLY A 417 -21.49 0.28 -71.48
N LEU A 418 -22.09 0.70 -70.36
CA LEU A 418 -22.96 1.88 -70.33
C LEU A 418 -22.16 3.17 -70.60
N ILE A 419 -20.97 3.31 -70.00
CA ILE A 419 -20.08 4.47 -70.21
C ILE A 419 -19.58 4.51 -71.67
N ASP A 420 -19.23 3.37 -72.24
CA ASP A 420 -18.82 3.22 -73.65
C ASP A 420 -19.96 3.58 -74.61
N HIS A 421 -21.20 3.24 -74.28
CA HIS A 421 -22.38 3.61 -75.07
C HIS A 421 -22.62 5.13 -75.15
N PHE A 422 -22.15 5.90 -74.17
CA PHE A 422 -22.28 7.36 -74.14
C PHE A 422 -21.02 8.10 -74.66
N ASP A 423 -20.13 7.42 -75.38
CA ASP A 423 -18.90 7.98 -75.98
C ASP A 423 -17.97 8.71 -74.97
N LEU A 424 -17.98 8.29 -73.70
CA LEU A 424 -17.10 8.85 -72.68
C LEU A 424 -15.67 8.30 -72.82
N PRO A 425 -14.63 9.06 -72.40
CA PRO A 425 -13.25 8.62 -72.50
C PRO A 425 -12.97 7.29 -71.77
N LEU A 426 -12.12 6.44 -72.36
CA LEU A 426 -11.69 5.13 -71.81
C LEU A 426 -11.18 5.22 -70.35
N ALA A 427 -10.62 6.36 -69.96
CA ALA A 427 -10.13 6.63 -68.61
C ALA A 427 -11.24 6.53 -67.54
N ASN A 428 -12.51 6.80 -67.87
CA ASN A 428 -13.62 6.69 -66.93
C ASN A 428 -14.01 5.23 -66.67
N ILE A 429 -13.80 4.35 -67.65
CA ILE A 429 -14.09 2.92 -67.55
C ILE A 429 -13.08 2.25 -66.61
N SER A 430 -11.80 2.61 -66.68
CA SER A 430 -10.76 2.03 -65.81
C SER A 430 -11.00 2.33 -64.32
N VAL A 431 -11.54 3.51 -63.99
CA VAL A 431 -11.93 3.88 -62.61
C VAL A 431 -13.04 2.99 -62.07
N ALA A 432 -14.03 2.61 -62.89
CA ALA A 432 -15.10 1.71 -62.46
C ALA A 432 -14.57 0.32 -62.05
N TYR A 433 -13.62 -0.22 -62.83
CA TYR A 433 -12.94 -1.47 -62.50
C TYR A 433 -12.03 -1.34 -61.27
N LEU A 434 -11.35 -0.21 -61.08
CA LEU A 434 -10.53 0.05 -59.89
C LEU A 434 -11.38 0.12 -58.62
N MET A 435 -12.58 0.71 -58.69
CA MET A 435 -13.54 0.74 -57.59
C MET A 435 -14.07 -0.66 -57.24
N ALA A 436 -14.29 -1.53 -58.22
CA ALA A 436 -14.69 -2.92 -57.98
C ALA A 436 -13.59 -3.71 -57.24
N VAL A 437 -12.33 -3.58 -57.67
CA VAL A 437 -11.18 -4.19 -56.98
C VAL A 437 -11.05 -3.66 -55.55
N LEU A 438 -11.23 -2.36 -55.34
CA LEU A 438 -11.19 -1.73 -54.02
C LEU A 438 -12.28 -2.28 -53.09
N LEU A 439 -13.51 -2.45 -53.59
CA LEU A 439 -14.63 -2.97 -52.81
C LEU A 439 -14.39 -4.42 -52.35
N VAL A 440 -13.88 -5.28 -53.24
CA VAL A 440 -13.55 -6.67 -52.90
C VAL A 440 -12.40 -6.72 -51.89
N ALA A 441 -11.40 -5.86 -52.04
CA ALA A 441 -10.27 -5.84 -51.12
C ALA A 441 -10.65 -5.42 -49.69
N ILE A 442 -11.58 -4.47 -49.54
CA ILE A 442 -12.09 -4.05 -48.23
C ILE A 442 -12.93 -5.16 -47.58
N ARG A 443 -13.72 -5.90 -48.36
CA ARG A 443 -14.71 -6.86 -47.84
C ARG A 443 -14.21 -8.30 -47.73
N ALA A 444 -13.36 -8.75 -48.64
CA ALA A 444 -12.96 -10.16 -48.78
C ALA A 444 -11.45 -10.39 -48.56
N GLY A 445 -10.63 -9.34 -48.46
CA GLY A 445 -9.20 -9.44 -48.14
C GLY A 445 -8.28 -9.63 -49.35
N GLN A 446 -7.02 -9.99 -49.10
CA GLN A 446 -5.91 -9.92 -50.07
C GLN A 446 -6.03 -10.90 -51.24
N THR A 447 -6.25 -12.20 -50.97
CA THR A 447 -6.29 -13.22 -52.03
C THR A 447 -7.44 -13.00 -53.02
N PRO A 448 -8.69 -12.72 -52.58
CA PRO A 448 -9.78 -12.38 -53.49
C PRO A 448 -9.53 -11.07 -54.27
N ALA A 449 -8.91 -10.06 -53.66
CA ALA A 449 -8.61 -8.80 -54.34
C ALA A 449 -7.61 -8.96 -55.49
N ILE A 450 -6.57 -9.78 -55.29
CA ILE A 450 -5.58 -10.09 -56.33
C ILE A 450 -6.26 -10.84 -57.49
N LEU A 451 -7.08 -11.84 -57.19
CA LEU A 451 -7.84 -12.58 -58.21
C LEU A 451 -8.84 -11.67 -58.94
N THR A 452 -9.50 -10.76 -58.22
CA THR A 452 -10.42 -9.76 -58.79
C THR A 452 -9.67 -8.81 -59.71
N SER A 453 -8.50 -8.30 -59.31
CA SER A 453 -7.69 -7.41 -60.14
C SER A 453 -7.24 -8.08 -61.44
N LEU A 454 -6.85 -9.35 -61.39
CA LEU A 454 -6.48 -10.12 -62.59
C LEU A 454 -7.69 -10.32 -63.50
N ALA A 455 -8.84 -10.70 -62.94
CA ALA A 455 -10.07 -10.90 -63.72
C ALA A 455 -10.61 -9.58 -64.30
N CYS A 456 -10.57 -8.49 -63.53
CA CYS A 456 -10.89 -7.13 -63.99
C CYS A 456 -9.97 -6.69 -65.12
N PHE A 457 -8.68 -7.01 -65.05
CA PHE A 457 -7.73 -6.73 -66.13
C PHE A 457 -8.08 -7.48 -67.41
N PHE A 458 -8.30 -8.80 -67.35
CA PHE A 458 -8.65 -9.58 -68.54
C PHE A 458 -10.01 -9.16 -69.13
N SER A 459 -10.98 -8.86 -68.28
CA SER A 459 -12.29 -8.35 -68.70
C SER A 459 -12.16 -6.98 -69.38
N PHE A 460 -11.44 -6.04 -68.77
CA PHE A 460 -11.21 -4.71 -69.33
C PHE A 460 -10.49 -4.78 -70.69
N ASN A 461 -9.47 -5.63 -70.79
CA ASN A 461 -8.70 -5.82 -72.02
C ASN A 461 -9.55 -6.46 -73.13
N PHE A 462 -10.38 -7.44 -72.80
CA PHE A 462 -11.20 -8.14 -73.79
C PHE A 462 -12.35 -7.28 -74.34
N PHE A 463 -13.02 -6.48 -73.51
CA PHE A 463 -14.24 -5.75 -73.91
C PHE A 463 -13.97 -4.33 -74.43
N PHE A 464 -12.98 -3.62 -73.90
CA PHE A 464 -12.85 -2.16 -74.09
C PHE A 464 -11.55 -1.71 -74.74
N THR A 465 -10.56 -2.60 -74.91
CA THR A 465 -9.30 -2.28 -75.60
C THR A 465 -9.40 -2.59 -77.08
N GLU A 466 -8.87 -1.74 -77.96
CA GLU A 466 -8.79 -2.04 -79.40
C GLU A 466 -7.55 -2.87 -79.76
N PRO A 467 -7.66 -3.89 -80.63
CA PRO A 467 -8.89 -4.42 -81.22
C PRO A 467 -9.79 -5.12 -80.18
N ARG A 468 -11.10 -4.84 -80.22
CA ARG A 468 -12.07 -5.38 -79.25
C ARG A 468 -12.24 -6.89 -79.42
N TYR A 469 -12.58 -7.57 -78.34
CA TYR A 469 -12.80 -9.03 -78.26
C TYR A 469 -11.56 -9.88 -78.56
N THR A 470 -10.37 -9.31 -78.36
CA THR A 470 -9.10 -10.05 -78.39
C THR A 470 -8.21 -9.65 -77.22
N PHE A 471 -7.29 -10.53 -76.83
CA PHE A 471 -6.28 -10.27 -75.79
C PHE A 471 -4.99 -9.64 -76.37
N ALA A 472 -5.02 -9.18 -77.62
CA ALA A 472 -3.86 -8.61 -78.29
C ALA A 472 -3.61 -7.17 -77.82
N ILE A 473 -2.58 -6.97 -77.01
CA ILE A 473 -2.15 -5.64 -76.54
C ILE A 473 -1.26 -5.01 -77.62
N THR A 474 -1.83 -4.15 -78.46
CA THR A 474 -1.10 -3.46 -79.55
C THR A 474 -0.71 -2.02 -79.19
N ASP A 475 -1.45 -1.36 -78.31
CA ASP A 475 -1.16 0.01 -77.88
C ASP A 475 -0.40 0.07 -76.53
N SER A 476 0.64 0.89 -76.50
CA SER A 476 1.46 1.25 -75.34
C SER A 476 0.67 1.84 -74.17
N GLN A 477 -0.47 2.50 -74.42
CA GLN A 477 -1.31 3.07 -73.35
C GLN A 477 -1.93 1.99 -72.44
N ASN A 478 -2.20 0.80 -72.99
CA ASN A 478 -2.77 -0.32 -72.22
C ASN A 478 -1.76 -0.96 -71.26
N ILE A 479 -0.46 -0.84 -71.54
CA ILE A 479 0.61 -1.25 -70.63
C ILE A 479 0.60 -0.39 -69.36
N LEU A 480 0.32 0.91 -69.50
CA LEU A 480 0.20 1.83 -68.37
C LEU A 480 -0.96 1.44 -67.45
N THR A 481 -2.09 1.04 -68.04
CA THR A 481 -3.28 0.54 -67.32
C THR A 481 -2.96 -0.73 -66.51
N ILE A 482 -2.16 -1.66 -67.07
CA ILE A 482 -1.67 -2.85 -66.34
C ILE A 482 -0.86 -2.46 -65.11
N VAL A 483 0.07 -1.52 -65.27
CA VAL A 483 0.91 -1.03 -64.18
C VAL A 483 0.06 -0.38 -63.09
N PHE A 484 -0.94 0.42 -63.45
CA PHE A 484 -1.84 1.04 -62.48
C PHE A 484 -2.75 0.05 -61.75
N PHE A 485 -3.29 -0.98 -62.43
CA PHE A 485 -4.07 -2.03 -61.76
C PHE A 485 -3.20 -2.85 -60.80
N LEU A 486 -1.98 -3.21 -61.22
CA LEU A 486 -1.04 -3.93 -60.36
C LEU A 486 -0.64 -3.08 -59.13
N LEU A 487 -0.34 -1.80 -59.34
CA LEU A 487 -0.01 -0.87 -58.27
C LEU A 487 -1.19 -0.73 -57.30
N ALA A 488 -2.40 -0.47 -57.81
CA ALA A 488 -3.62 -0.35 -57.04
C ALA A 488 -3.87 -1.61 -56.20
N ALA A 489 -3.81 -2.81 -56.81
CA ALA A 489 -3.96 -4.07 -56.11
C ALA A 489 -2.95 -4.26 -54.97
N VAL A 490 -1.67 -3.92 -55.19
CA VAL A 490 -0.62 -4.01 -54.15
C VAL A 490 -0.85 -3.00 -53.03
N THR A 491 -1.17 -1.73 -53.33
CA THR A 491 -1.44 -0.71 -52.32
C THR A 491 -2.66 -1.04 -51.47
N VAL A 492 -3.77 -1.43 -52.12
CA VAL A 492 -5.01 -1.76 -51.44
C VAL A 492 -4.83 -3.04 -50.61
N SER A 493 -4.12 -4.04 -51.14
CA SER A 493 -3.77 -5.25 -50.39
C SER A 493 -2.96 -4.95 -49.13
N LYS A 494 -1.94 -4.08 -49.22
CA LYS A 494 -1.11 -3.71 -48.06
C LYS A 494 -1.91 -2.92 -47.03
N LEU A 495 -2.77 -2.01 -47.47
CA LEU A 495 -3.62 -1.20 -46.59
C LEU A 495 -4.66 -2.07 -45.87
N ALA A 496 -5.33 -2.97 -46.59
CA ALA A 496 -6.31 -3.89 -46.03
C ALA A 496 -5.68 -4.86 -45.02
N ALA A 497 -4.50 -5.42 -45.32
CA ALA A 497 -3.75 -6.27 -44.39
C ALA A 497 -3.36 -5.51 -43.11
N ARG A 498 -2.93 -4.23 -43.25
CA ARG A 498 -2.59 -3.36 -42.11
C ARG A 498 -3.81 -3.02 -41.25
N LEU A 499 -4.94 -2.71 -41.87
CA LEU A 499 -6.18 -2.38 -41.14
C LEU A 499 -6.72 -3.60 -40.38
N ARG A 500 -6.70 -4.78 -41.00
CA ARG A 500 -7.18 -6.02 -40.37
C ARG A 500 -6.34 -6.40 -39.16
N THR A 501 -5.01 -6.36 -39.31
CA THR A 501 -4.08 -6.59 -38.19
C THR A 501 -4.24 -5.56 -37.07
N GLN A 502 -4.56 -4.29 -37.38
CA GLN A 502 -4.88 -3.29 -36.37
C GLN A 502 -6.19 -3.59 -35.63
N VAL A 503 -7.26 -3.96 -36.34
CA VAL A 503 -8.55 -4.29 -35.74
C VAL A 503 -8.45 -5.52 -34.84
N ASP A 504 -7.73 -6.55 -35.28
CA ASP A 504 -7.55 -7.77 -34.49
C ASP A 504 -6.75 -7.49 -33.20
N ARG A 505 -5.70 -6.66 -33.26
CA ARG A 505 -4.96 -6.21 -32.06
C ARG A 505 -5.81 -5.37 -31.11
N LEU A 506 -6.64 -4.46 -31.63
CA LEU A 506 -7.52 -3.65 -30.81
C LEU A 506 -8.56 -4.52 -30.07
N ARG A 507 -9.10 -5.53 -30.76
CA ARG A 507 -10.04 -6.48 -30.16
C ARG A 507 -9.39 -7.33 -29.07
N GLU A 508 -8.16 -7.78 -29.30
CA GLU A 508 -7.42 -8.57 -28.32
C GLU A 508 -7.08 -7.75 -27.07
N ASN A 509 -6.59 -6.52 -27.25
CA ASN A 509 -6.33 -5.61 -26.12
C ASN A 509 -7.61 -5.23 -25.36
N ALA A 510 -8.72 -5.01 -26.07
CA ALA A 510 -10.01 -4.73 -25.44
C ALA A 510 -10.47 -5.89 -24.56
N ARG A 511 -10.39 -7.14 -25.05
CA ARG A 511 -10.73 -8.35 -24.27
C ARG A 511 -9.84 -8.49 -23.03
N ARG A 512 -8.52 -8.30 -23.17
CA ARG A 512 -7.58 -8.35 -22.04
C ARG A 512 -7.94 -7.32 -20.96
N THR A 513 -8.25 -6.10 -21.37
CA THR A 513 -8.64 -5.02 -20.46
C THR A 513 -9.97 -5.31 -19.77
N GLU A 514 -10.95 -5.86 -20.49
CA GLU A 514 -12.24 -6.26 -19.95
C GLU A 514 -12.11 -7.37 -18.90
N THR A 515 -11.29 -8.40 -19.15
CA THR A 515 -11.03 -9.48 -18.18
C THR A 515 -10.37 -8.93 -16.91
N LEU A 516 -9.34 -8.08 -17.04
CA LEU A 516 -8.67 -7.46 -15.88
C LEU A 516 -9.63 -6.56 -15.08
N TYR A 517 -10.44 -5.76 -15.76
CA TYR A 517 -11.41 -4.87 -15.12
C TYR A 517 -12.51 -5.65 -14.38
N ALA A 518 -13.03 -6.72 -15.00
CA ALA A 518 -14.01 -7.60 -14.37
C ALA A 518 -13.45 -8.30 -13.12
N PHE A 519 -12.19 -8.74 -13.17
CA PHE A 519 -11.50 -9.31 -12.02
C PHE A 519 -11.33 -8.29 -10.89
N GLY A 520 -10.75 -7.13 -11.20
CA GLY A 520 -10.53 -6.05 -10.24
C GLY A 520 -11.82 -5.62 -9.54
N ARG A 521 -12.94 -5.55 -10.28
CA ARG A 521 -14.26 -5.25 -9.69
C ARG A 521 -14.76 -6.33 -8.74
N THR A 522 -14.63 -7.61 -9.12
CA THR A 522 -15.06 -8.74 -8.28
C THR A 522 -14.29 -8.78 -6.98
N VAL A 523 -12.95 -8.65 -7.07
CA VAL A 523 -12.05 -8.70 -5.93
C VAL A 523 -12.18 -7.46 -5.04
N SER A 524 -12.45 -6.28 -5.61
CA SER A 524 -12.65 -5.05 -4.82
C SER A 524 -13.98 -5.02 -4.05
N ALA A 525 -15.00 -5.72 -4.55
CA ALA A 525 -16.33 -5.80 -3.94
C ALA A 525 -16.42 -6.82 -2.79
N ALA A 526 -15.47 -7.74 -2.69
CA ALA A 526 -15.39 -8.70 -1.59
C ALA A 526 -15.11 -7.97 -0.26
N VAL A 527 -15.82 -8.38 0.79
CA VAL A 527 -15.76 -7.73 2.11
C VAL A 527 -14.84 -8.51 3.05
N THR A 528 -14.88 -9.84 2.98
CA THR A 528 -14.04 -10.71 3.81
C THR A 528 -12.85 -11.25 3.04
N GLN A 529 -11.81 -11.66 3.77
CA GLN A 529 -10.65 -12.30 3.18
C GLN A 529 -11.03 -13.62 2.47
N ASP A 530 -11.94 -14.41 3.05
CA ASP A 530 -12.40 -15.67 2.44
C ASP A 530 -13.13 -15.42 1.12
N ASP A 531 -13.95 -14.37 1.02
CA ASP A 531 -14.62 -13.97 -0.22
C ASP A 531 -13.60 -13.59 -1.31
N VAL A 532 -12.54 -12.87 -0.95
CA VAL A 532 -11.44 -12.51 -1.87
C VAL A 532 -10.74 -13.77 -2.35
N LEU A 533 -10.34 -14.65 -1.43
CA LEU A 533 -9.60 -15.88 -1.75
C LEU A 533 -10.40 -16.80 -2.69
N TRP A 534 -11.70 -16.95 -2.42
CA TRP A 534 -12.60 -17.73 -3.28
C TRP A 534 -12.78 -17.08 -4.66
N ALA A 535 -12.99 -15.77 -4.72
CA ALA A 535 -13.14 -15.04 -5.97
C ALA A 535 -11.88 -15.14 -6.85
N VAL A 536 -10.69 -15.06 -6.24
CA VAL A 536 -9.41 -15.24 -6.91
C VAL A 536 -9.32 -16.64 -7.51
N ALA A 537 -9.52 -17.67 -6.70
CA ALA A 537 -9.47 -19.05 -7.18
C ALA A 537 -10.46 -19.26 -8.33
N HIS A 538 -11.74 -18.94 -8.13
CA HIS A 538 -12.79 -19.13 -9.13
C HIS A 538 -12.50 -18.42 -10.46
N HIS A 539 -12.14 -17.13 -10.41
CA HIS A 539 -11.95 -16.34 -11.62
C HIS A 539 -10.70 -16.75 -12.42
N VAL A 540 -9.60 -17.07 -11.72
CA VAL A 540 -8.37 -17.57 -12.35
C VAL A 540 -8.62 -18.91 -13.05
N ALA A 541 -9.33 -19.83 -12.40
CA ALA A 541 -9.67 -21.12 -12.98
C ALA A 541 -10.61 -21.00 -14.19
N ALA A 542 -11.60 -20.11 -14.12
CA ALA A 542 -12.51 -19.81 -15.24
C ALA A 542 -11.78 -19.21 -16.44
N THR A 543 -10.82 -18.31 -16.20
CA THR A 543 -10.01 -17.66 -17.25
C THR A 543 -9.06 -18.66 -17.93
N LEU A 544 -8.50 -19.59 -17.17
CA LEU A 544 -7.54 -20.58 -17.65
C LEU A 544 -8.19 -21.83 -18.26
N HIS A 545 -9.51 -22.00 -18.11
CA HIS A 545 -10.21 -23.26 -18.36
C HIS A 545 -9.48 -24.44 -17.70
N GLY A 546 -9.18 -24.29 -16.41
CA GLY A 546 -8.38 -25.27 -15.66
C GLY A 546 -8.68 -25.22 -14.17
N ARG A 547 -7.66 -25.52 -13.35
CA ARG A 547 -7.74 -25.50 -11.89
C ARG A 547 -6.84 -24.43 -11.32
N SER A 548 -7.26 -23.85 -10.20
CA SER A 548 -6.49 -22.89 -9.44
C SER A 548 -6.62 -23.16 -7.94
N LEU A 549 -5.65 -22.70 -7.17
CA LEU A 549 -5.67 -22.72 -5.72
C LEU A 549 -4.92 -21.52 -5.17
N VAL A 550 -5.30 -21.07 -3.99
CA VAL A 550 -4.65 -20.00 -3.25
C VAL A 550 -4.13 -20.56 -1.93
N LEU A 551 -2.84 -20.40 -1.71
CA LEU A 551 -2.14 -20.81 -0.49
C LEU A 551 -1.81 -19.58 0.34
N MET A 552 -2.13 -19.65 1.62
CA MET A 552 -1.84 -18.59 2.59
C MET A 552 -0.90 -19.11 3.68
N PRO A 553 -0.01 -18.26 4.21
CA PRO A 553 0.84 -18.62 5.34
C PRO A 553 0.00 -18.77 6.62
N ASP A 554 0.18 -19.88 7.33
CA ASP A 554 -0.40 -20.16 8.65
C ASP A 554 0.69 -20.71 9.57
N GLY A 555 1.10 -19.96 10.59
CA GLY A 555 2.14 -20.39 11.53
C GLY A 555 3.50 -20.71 10.91
N GLY A 556 3.80 -20.20 9.71
CA GLY A 556 5.06 -20.43 8.99
C GLY A 556 5.03 -21.57 7.96
N THR A 557 3.89 -22.25 7.78
CA THR A 557 3.67 -23.23 6.70
C THR A 557 2.59 -22.73 5.75
N LEU A 558 2.62 -23.16 4.48
CA LEU A 558 1.58 -22.82 3.51
C LEU A 558 0.39 -23.78 3.64
N ARG A 559 -0.81 -23.22 3.75
CA ARG A 559 -2.07 -23.98 3.74
C ARG A 559 -2.94 -23.54 2.57
N ILE A 560 -3.66 -24.48 1.96
CA ILE A 560 -4.67 -24.17 0.95
C ILE A 560 -5.81 -23.41 1.63
N ALA A 561 -6.01 -22.17 1.21
CA ALA A 561 -7.05 -21.29 1.73
C ALA A 561 -8.28 -21.25 0.81
N ALA A 562 -8.08 -21.42 -0.51
CA ALA A 562 -9.16 -21.59 -1.48
C ALA A 562 -8.70 -22.43 -2.68
N GLY A 563 -9.63 -23.11 -3.36
CA GLY A 563 -9.36 -23.91 -4.56
C GLY A 563 -10.57 -23.99 -5.48
N TYR A 564 -10.36 -23.95 -6.80
CA TYR A 564 -11.41 -24.11 -7.80
C TYR A 564 -10.97 -24.92 -9.03
N PRO A 565 -11.69 -25.98 -9.45
CA PRO A 565 -12.74 -26.70 -8.68
C PRO A 565 -12.25 -27.04 -7.26
N PRO A 566 -13.14 -27.28 -6.28
CA PRO A 566 -12.72 -27.48 -4.88
C PRO A 566 -11.62 -28.54 -4.80
N GLU A 567 -10.42 -28.09 -4.42
CA GLU A 567 -9.17 -28.86 -4.36
C GLU A 567 -8.57 -28.64 -2.98
N ASP A 568 -8.51 -29.70 -2.18
CA ASP A 568 -8.10 -29.61 -0.77
C ASP A 568 -6.73 -30.27 -0.51
N ARG A 569 -6.06 -30.79 -1.56
CA ARG A 569 -4.81 -31.54 -1.42
C ARG A 569 -3.81 -31.23 -2.54
N LEU A 570 -2.55 -31.11 -2.14
CA LEU A 570 -1.38 -31.03 -3.02
C LEU A 570 -0.53 -32.27 -2.84
N ASP A 571 0.06 -32.76 -3.94
CA ASP A 571 1.09 -33.81 -3.90
C ASP A 571 2.40 -33.25 -3.35
N ASP A 572 3.24 -34.10 -2.75
CA ASP A 572 4.48 -33.69 -2.08
C ASP A 572 5.42 -32.87 -2.99
N THR A 573 5.49 -33.23 -4.28
CA THR A 573 6.29 -32.51 -5.27
C THR A 573 5.76 -31.10 -5.54
N SER A 574 4.43 -30.94 -5.63
CA SER A 574 3.82 -29.62 -5.82
C SER A 574 3.84 -28.80 -4.54
N ALA A 575 3.69 -29.41 -3.36
CA ALA A 575 3.85 -28.74 -2.07
C ALA A 575 5.28 -28.17 -1.92
N ALA A 576 6.31 -28.96 -2.22
CA ALA A 576 7.70 -28.50 -2.22
C ALA A 576 7.95 -27.35 -3.21
N ALA A 577 7.28 -27.38 -4.37
CA ALA A 577 7.36 -26.28 -5.34
C ALA A 577 6.70 -25.00 -4.84
N ALA A 578 5.56 -25.12 -4.14
CA ALA A 578 4.89 -23.98 -3.52
C ALA A 578 5.73 -23.36 -2.39
N ASP A 579 6.31 -24.18 -1.51
CA ASP A 579 7.20 -23.73 -0.43
C ASP A 579 8.46 -23.07 -0.99
N TRP A 580 9.03 -23.61 -2.06
CA TRP A 580 10.17 -22.96 -2.72
C TRP A 580 9.77 -21.61 -3.31
N ALA A 581 8.60 -21.52 -3.96
CA ALA A 581 8.11 -20.29 -4.54
C ALA A 581 7.87 -19.20 -3.49
N TRP A 582 7.35 -19.59 -2.32
CA TRP A 582 7.15 -18.70 -1.17
C TRP A 582 8.48 -18.18 -0.62
N ASN A 583 9.41 -19.09 -0.29
CA ASN A 583 10.68 -18.73 0.34
C ASN A 583 11.60 -17.90 -0.56
N ASN A 584 11.54 -18.10 -1.88
CA ASN A 584 12.41 -17.43 -2.84
C ASN A 584 11.72 -16.27 -3.57
N GLY A 585 10.41 -16.08 -3.37
CA GLY A 585 9.62 -15.10 -4.08
C GLY A 585 9.75 -15.24 -5.61
N ARG A 586 9.80 -16.45 -6.16
CA ARG A 586 9.93 -16.69 -7.60
C ARG A 586 8.97 -17.77 -8.04
N MET A 587 8.54 -17.73 -9.30
CA MET A 587 7.69 -18.79 -9.86
C MET A 587 8.41 -20.14 -9.81
N ALA A 588 7.67 -21.20 -9.50
CA ALA A 588 8.17 -22.56 -9.54
C ALA A 588 7.11 -23.54 -10.00
N GLY A 589 7.55 -24.74 -10.36
CA GLY A 589 6.67 -25.80 -10.82
C GLY A 589 6.56 -25.87 -12.34
N ARG A 590 5.41 -26.34 -12.82
CA ARG A 590 5.17 -26.72 -14.21
C ARG A 590 5.50 -25.58 -15.18
N GLY A 591 6.35 -25.86 -16.17
CA GLY A 591 6.71 -24.89 -17.22
C GLY A 591 7.74 -23.82 -16.79
N THR A 592 8.36 -23.99 -15.61
CA THR A 592 9.50 -23.17 -15.16
C THR A 592 10.80 -23.99 -15.18
N ALA A 593 11.94 -23.33 -14.93
CA ALA A 593 13.23 -24.02 -14.77
C ALA A 593 13.41 -24.64 -13.36
N THR A 594 12.54 -24.30 -12.41
CA THR A 594 12.66 -24.68 -11.01
C THR A 594 11.55 -25.65 -10.62
N LEU A 595 11.92 -26.87 -10.24
CA LEU A 595 10.98 -27.95 -9.90
C LEU A 595 9.93 -28.23 -11.01
N PRO A 596 10.34 -28.39 -12.29
CA PRO A 596 9.41 -28.56 -13.42
C PRO A 596 8.54 -29.82 -13.35
N ALA A 597 8.92 -30.78 -12.50
CA ALA A 597 8.19 -32.04 -12.30
C ALA A 597 6.88 -31.87 -11.50
N ALA A 598 6.68 -30.73 -10.83
CA ALA A 598 5.41 -30.44 -10.17
C ALA A 598 4.27 -30.29 -11.19
N GLY A 599 3.08 -30.78 -10.85
CA GLY A 599 1.90 -30.72 -11.74
C GLY A 599 1.26 -29.33 -11.86
N TRP A 600 1.66 -28.41 -10.99
CA TRP A 600 1.13 -27.06 -10.83
C TRP A 600 2.21 -26.00 -11.10
N LEU A 601 1.80 -24.84 -11.61
CA LEU A 601 2.61 -23.64 -11.65
C LEU A 601 2.25 -22.77 -10.44
N PHE A 602 3.23 -22.39 -9.64
CA PHE A 602 3.05 -21.55 -8.45
C PHE A 602 3.61 -20.15 -8.69
N LEU A 603 2.77 -19.15 -8.46
CA LEU A 603 3.10 -17.73 -8.59
C LEU A 603 3.01 -17.05 -7.22
N PRO A 604 4.08 -16.39 -6.74
CA PRO A 604 4.02 -15.59 -5.53
C PRO A 604 3.18 -14.34 -5.76
N MET A 605 2.14 -14.16 -4.94
CA MET A 605 1.34 -12.93 -4.89
C MET A 605 2.09 -11.94 -3.99
N LYS A 606 2.57 -10.83 -4.57
CA LYS A 606 3.46 -9.89 -3.88
C LYS A 606 2.89 -8.50 -3.81
N THR A 607 3.18 -7.82 -2.72
CA THR A 607 2.97 -6.39 -2.53
C THR A 607 4.30 -5.71 -2.22
N ALA A 608 4.29 -4.38 -2.00
CA ALA A 608 5.49 -3.65 -1.60
C ALA A 608 6.11 -4.16 -0.28
N ARG A 609 5.32 -4.85 0.57
CA ARG A 609 5.76 -5.40 1.86
C ARG A 609 6.33 -6.82 1.76
N GLY A 610 6.14 -7.50 0.63
CA GLY A 610 6.59 -8.88 0.43
C GLY A 610 5.50 -9.79 -0.15
N ALA A 611 5.74 -11.10 -0.08
CA ALA A 611 4.76 -12.09 -0.52
C ALA A 611 3.63 -12.21 0.52
N VAL A 612 2.38 -12.16 0.07
CA VAL A 612 1.19 -12.34 0.92
C VAL A 612 0.58 -13.73 0.80
N GLY A 613 0.85 -14.44 -0.30
CA GLY A 613 0.42 -15.82 -0.52
C GLY A 613 0.95 -16.38 -1.85
N ILE A 614 0.55 -17.59 -2.19
CA ILE A 614 0.92 -18.26 -3.45
C ILE A 614 -0.34 -18.62 -4.24
N LEU A 615 -0.39 -18.24 -5.51
CA LEU A 615 -1.40 -18.65 -6.47
C LEU A 615 -0.88 -19.88 -7.24
N GLY A 616 -1.53 -21.02 -7.08
CA GLY A 616 -1.29 -22.23 -7.86
C GLY A 616 -2.24 -22.30 -9.05
N VAL A 617 -1.73 -22.63 -10.23
CA VAL A 617 -2.54 -22.85 -11.44
C VAL A 617 -2.14 -24.12 -12.18
N ARG A 618 -3.14 -24.84 -12.70
CA ARG A 618 -2.95 -26.05 -13.50
C ARG A 618 -3.91 -26.02 -14.69
N GLN A 619 -3.34 -26.15 -15.89
CA GLN A 619 -4.12 -26.33 -17.11
C GLN A 619 -4.31 -27.82 -17.41
N ASP A 620 -5.40 -28.15 -18.11
CA ASP A 620 -5.66 -29.52 -18.58
C ASP A 620 -4.80 -29.90 -19.80
N SER A 621 -4.16 -28.93 -20.45
CA SER A 621 -3.21 -29.15 -21.55
C SER A 621 -1.82 -29.55 -21.04
N ASP A 622 -1.14 -30.45 -21.77
CA ASP A 622 0.19 -30.91 -21.39
C ASP A 622 1.30 -29.87 -21.69
N GLN A 623 0.97 -28.84 -22.47
CA GLN A 623 1.89 -27.79 -22.90
C GLN A 623 2.03 -26.67 -21.84
N PRO A 624 3.22 -26.06 -21.69
CA PRO A 624 3.40 -24.92 -20.81
C PRO A 624 2.54 -23.72 -21.26
N PRO A 625 2.07 -22.87 -20.32
CA PRO A 625 1.26 -21.71 -20.66
C PRO A 625 2.04 -20.76 -21.57
N ALA A 626 1.35 -20.26 -22.60
CA ALA A 626 1.89 -19.30 -23.57
C ALA A 626 2.38 -18.02 -22.84
N PRO A 627 3.37 -17.30 -23.40
CA PRO A 627 3.94 -16.10 -22.76
C PRO A 627 2.88 -15.06 -22.38
N ASP A 628 1.95 -14.78 -23.28
CA ASP A 628 0.85 -13.83 -23.07
C ASP A 628 -0.05 -14.22 -21.89
N LEU A 629 -0.27 -15.52 -21.70
CA LEU A 629 -1.07 -16.03 -20.60
C LEU A 629 -0.33 -15.95 -19.27
N ARG A 630 1.00 -16.14 -19.28
CA ARG A 630 1.82 -15.93 -18.07
C ARG A 630 1.79 -14.48 -17.62
N GLN A 631 1.92 -13.54 -18.56
CA GLN A 631 1.82 -12.12 -18.25
C GLN A 631 0.45 -11.75 -17.65
N LEU A 632 -0.64 -12.33 -18.18
CA LEU A 632 -1.96 -12.18 -17.59
C LEU A 632 -2.03 -12.73 -16.17
N LEU A 633 -1.44 -13.89 -15.90
CA LEU A 633 -1.41 -14.49 -14.57
C LEU A 633 -0.61 -13.68 -13.56
N ASP A 634 0.53 -13.13 -13.96
CA ASP A 634 1.30 -12.21 -13.10
C ASP A 634 0.45 -10.99 -12.72
N MET A 635 -0.23 -10.38 -13.69
CA MET A 635 -1.12 -9.23 -13.43
C MET A 635 -2.30 -9.60 -12.51
N LEU A 636 -2.88 -10.79 -12.66
CA LEU A 636 -3.95 -11.28 -11.78
C LEU A 636 -3.44 -11.58 -10.36
N ALA A 637 -2.23 -12.14 -10.24
CA ALA A 637 -1.57 -12.40 -8.96
C ALA A 637 -1.25 -11.11 -8.20
N ASP A 638 -0.80 -10.06 -8.91
CA ASP A 638 -0.55 -8.74 -8.31
C ASP A 638 -1.85 -8.08 -7.82
N GLN A 639 -2.92 -8.14 -8.61
CA GLN A 639 -4.24 -7.62 -8.20
C GLN A 639 -4.82 -8.40 -7.01
N ALA A 640 -4.65 -9.72 -6.99
CA ALA A 640 -5.04 -10.56 -5.85
C ALA A 640 -4.23 -10.20 -4.59
N ALA A 641 -2.92 -9.98 -4.73
CA ALA A 641 -2.04 -9.62 -3.63
C ALA A 641 -2.50 -8.33 -2.92
N ILE A 642 -2.82 -7.28 -3.69
CA ILE A 642 -3.30 -5.99 -3.18
C ILE A 642 -4.61 -6.16 -2.41
N ALA A 643 -5.53 -6.98 -2.91
CA ALA A 643 -6.82 -7.17 -2.27
C ALA A 643 -6.74 -8.00 -0.98
N ILE A 644 -5.92 -9.05 -0.99
CA ILE A 644 -5.63 -9.83 0.21
C ILE A 644 -4.98 -8.93 1.26
N GLU A 645 -3.95 -8.15 0.91
CA GLU A 645 -3.32 -7.21 1.84
C GLU A 645 -4.32 -6.18 2.38
N ARG A 646 -5.18 -5.61 1.53
CA ARG A 646 -6.25 -4.69 1.98
C ARG A 646 -7.15 -5.34 3.01
N THR A 647 -7.66 -6.55 2.75
CA THR A 647 -8.59 -7.23 3.67
C THR A 647 -7.92 -7.62 4.98
N THR A 648 -6.65 -8.06 4.94
CA THR A 648 -5.85 -8.30 6.16
C THR A 648 -5.67 -7.01 6.97
N LEU A 649 -5.30 -5.89 6.33
CA LEU A 649 -5.12 -4.61 7.02
C LEU A 649 -6.41 -4.08 7.64
N VAL A 650 -7.55 -4.26 6.96
CA VAL A 650 -8.86 -3.90 7.53
C VAL A 650 -9.15 -4.73 8.79
N GLY A 651 -8.88 -6.04 8.76
CA GLY A 651 -9.00 -6.91 9.93
C GLY A 651 -8.08 -6.50 11.09
N ASP A 652 -6.83 -6.15 10.79
CA ASP A 652 -5.86 -5.67 11.80
C ASP A 652 -6.33 -4.36 12.45
N ILE A 653 -6.90 -3.44 11.67
CA ILE A 653 -7.45 -2.19 12.20
C ILE A 653 -8.65 -2.45 13.12
N GLU A 654 -9.56 -3.35 12.74
CA GLU A 654 -10.72 -3.69 13.56
C GLU A 654 -10.31 -4.33 14.89
N THR A 655 -9.36 -5.26 14.87
CA THR A 655 -8.84 -5.90 16.09
C THR A 655 -8.12 -4.90 16.99
N ALA A 656 -7.29 -4.01 16.43
CA ALA A 656 -6.62 -2.94 17.17
C ALA A 656 -7.62 -1.95 17.78
N ARG A 657 -8.71 -1.63 17.06
CA ARG A 657 -9.78 -0.75 17.56
C ARG A 657 -10.49 -1.38 18.75
N VAL A 658 -10.85 -2.66 18.67
CA VAL A 658 -11.48 -3.40 19.79
C VAL A 658 -10.55 -3.45 21.00
N ALA A 659 -9.25 -3.67 20.80
CA ALA A 659 -8.27 -3.65 21.89
C ALA A 659 -8.13 -2.26 22.55
N THR A 660 -8.10 -1.20 21.74
CA THR A 660 -8.01 0.18 22.23
C THR A 660 -9.25 0.58 23.03
N GLU A 661 -10.44 0.20 22.58
CA GLU A 661 -11.69 0.48 23.29
C GLU A 661 -11.75 -0.26 24.63
N ARG A 662 -11.28 -1.53 24.68
CA ARG A 662 -11.14 -2.28 25.94
C ARG A 662 -10.21 -1.57 26.93
N GLU A 663 -9.05 -1.08 26.47
CA GLU A 663 -8.12 -0.38 27.35
C GLU A 663 -8.68 0.96 27.84
N ARG A 664 -9.39 1.69 26.98
CA ARG A 664 -10.08 2.94 27.35
C ARG A 664 -11.13 2.73 28.43
N LEU A 665 -11.97 1.70 28.28
CA LEU A 665 -12.96 1.32 29.29
C LEU A 665 -12.29 0.95 30.61
N ARG A 666 -11.23 0.13 30.57
CA ARG A 666 -10.44 -0.25 31.75
C ARG A 666 -9.86 0.97 32.48
N ALA A 667 -9.28 1.91 31.74
CA ALA A 667 -8.72 3.14 32.30
C ALA A 667 -9.79 4.05 32.92
N ALA A 668 -10.95 4.20 32.26
CA ALA A 668 -12.07 4.97 32.79
C ALA A 668 -12.60 4.38 34.11
N LEU A 669 -12.73 3.05 34.19
CA LEU A 669 -13.13 2.34 35.40
C LEU A 669 -12.16 2.58 36.56
N LEU A 670 -10.85 2.41 36.32
CA LEU A 670 -9.82 2.62 37.35
C LEU A 670 -9.78 4.08 37.85
N SER A 671 -9.99 5.05 36.97
CA SER A 671 -10.04 6.47 37.33
C SER A 671 -11.26 6.78 38.22
N SER A 672 -12.43 6.23 37.90
CA SER A 672 -13.64 6.41 38.73
C SER A 672 -13.48 5.77 40.10
N LEU A 673 -12.95 4.54 40.17
CA LEU A 673 -12.70 3.84 41.43
C LEU A 673 -11.77 4.64 42.35
N SER A 674 -10.72 5.25 41.78
CA SER A 674 -9.77 6.07 42.54
C SER A 674 -10.43 7.32 43.15
N HIS A 675 -11.37 7.95 42.45
CA HIS A 675 -12.09 9.12 42.95
C HIS A 675 -13.04 8.77 44.11
N ASP A 676 -13.77 7.67 43.96
CA ASP A 676 -14.79 7.26 44.94
C ASP A 676 -14.18 6.70 46.23
N LEU A 677 -12.96 6.15 46.17
CA LEU A 677 -12.17 5.80 47.36
C LEU A 677 -11.59 7.03 48.08
N ARG A 678 -11.17 8.05 47.32
CA ARG A 678 -10.48 9.23 47.88
C ARG A 678 -11.42 10.09 48.74
N THR A 679 -12.67 10.22 48.33
CA THR A 679 -13.67 11.08 49.01
C THR A 679 -13.91 10.69 50.48
N PRO A 680 -14.30 9.44 50.82
CA PRO A 680 -14.46 9.02 52.23
C PRO A 680 -13.13 9.07 52.99
N LEU A 681 -12.01 8.74 52.35
CA LEU A 681 -10.69 8.75 52.98
C LEU A 681 -10.29 10.17 53.43
N VAL A 682 -10.52 11.18 52.58
CA VAL A 682 -10.26 12.60 52.91
C VAL A 682 -11.11 13.05 54.10
N SER A 683 -12.38 12.64 54.15
CA SER A 683 -13.30 12.96 55.26
C SER A 683 -12.84 12.34 56.58
N ILE A 684 -12.47 11.05 56.57
CA ILE A 684 -11.90 10.34 57.72
C ILE A 684 -10.62 11.04 58.20
N MET A 685 -9.71 11.36 57.29
CA MET A 685 -8.45 12.04 57.62
C MET A 685 -8.70 13.44 58.21
N GLY A 686 -9.64 14.20 57.66
CA GLY A 686 -10.00 15.54 58.14
C GLY A 686 -10.61 15.52 59.55
N ALA A 687 -11.53 14.59 59.79
CA ALA A 687 -12.14 14.41 61.11
C ALA A 687 -11.12 13.90 62.15
N ALA A 688 -10.27 12.94 61.78
CA ALA A 688 -9.21 12.42 62.65
C ALA A 688 -8.15 13.49 62.96
N SER A 689 -7.72 14.27 61.97
CA SER A 689 -6.79 15.39 62.15
C SER A 689 -7.37 16.47 63.07
N SER A 690 -8.67 16.75 62.95
CA SER A 690 -9.37 17.71 63.81
C SER A 690 -9.44 17.23 65.26
N LEU A 691 -9.69 15.93 65.49
CA LEU A 691 -9.65 15.33 66.82
C LEU A 691 -8.24 15.36 67.44
N ILE A 692 -7.19 15.10 66.64
CA ILE A 692 -5.80 15.14 67.10
C ILE A 692 -5.36 16.57 67.43
N THR A 693 -5.68 17.54 66.57
CA THR A 693 -5.17 18.91 66.66
C THR A 693 -5.94 19.75 67.66
N TYR A 694 -7.28 19.65 67.67
CA TYR A 694 -8.15 20.48 68.49
C TYR A 694 -8.81 19.74 69.65
N GLY A 695 -8.52 18.44 69.83
CA GLY A 695 -9.07 17.58 70.88
C GLY A 695 -9.23 18.22 72.26
N PRO A 696 -8.20 18.89 72.82
CA PRO A 696 -8.28 19.53 74.14
C PRO A 696 -9.29 20.69 74.23
N SER A 697 -9.61 21.32 73.09
CA SER A 697 -10.49 22.49 72.94
C SER A 697 -11.88 22.14 72.39
N LEU A 698 -12.14 20.89 72.03
CA LEU A 698 -13.43 20.42 71.53
C LEU A 698 -14.36 20.04 72.69
N THR A 699 -15.63 20.42 72.58
CA THR A 699 -16.69 19.98 73.50
C THR A 699 -17.03 18.49 73.26
N ASP A 700 -17.55 17.80 74.27
CA ASP A 700 -17.95 16.39 74.15
C ASP A 700 -18.91 16.11 72.96
N PRO A 701 -19.88 16.97 72.64
CA PRO A 701 -20.71 16.82 71.44
C PRO A 701 -19.90 16.89 70.14
N GLN A 702 -18.96 17.83 70.01
CA GLN A 702 -18.12 17.97 68.82
C GLN A 702 -17.15 16.79 68.65
N ARG A 703 -16.63 16.27 69.75
CA ARG A 703 -15.75 15.08 69.74
C ARG A 703 -16.52 13.84 69.30
N THR A 704 -17.76 13.71 69.75
CA THR A 704 -18.67 12.62 69.36
C THR A 704 -19.02 12.73 67.87
N ASP A 705 -19.34 13.92 67.38
CA ASP A 705 -19.69 14.18 65.97
C ASP A 705 -18.56 13.84 64.99
N LEU A 706 -17.32 14.25 65.30
CA LEU A 706 -16.14 13.89 64.51
C LEU A 706 -15.84 12.39 64.56
N SER A 707 -16.03 11.74 65.71
CA SER A 707 -15.84 10.29 65.85
C SER A 707 -16.90 9.51 65.06
N GLN A 708 -18.14 9.99 65.07
CA GLN A 708 -19.23 9.43 64.28
C GLN A 708 -18.97 9.59 62.78
N THR A 709 -18.47 10.76 62.35
CA THR A 709 -18.10 11.00 60.94
C THR A 709 -17.03 10.01 60.46
N ILE A 710 -16.02 9.71 61.29
CA ILE A 710 -15.00 8.71 60.97
C ILE A 710 -15.62 7.32 60.82
N GLN A 711 -16.48 6.93 61.77
CA GLN A 711 -17.13 5.63 61.75
C GLN A 711 -18.04 5.46 60.52
N ASP A 712 -18.88 6.45 60.23
CA ASP A 712 -19.84 6.40 59.12
C ASP A 712 -19.12 6.31 57.76
N GLU A 713 -18.05 7.11 57.56
CA GLU A 713 -17.26 7.06 56.33
C GLU A 713 -16.41 5.80 56.21
N ALA A 714 -15.91 5.24 57.32
CA ALA A 714 -15.19 3.96 57.32
C ALA A 714 -16.12 2.79 56.97
N GLU A 715 -17.32 2.75 57.54
CA GLU A 715 -18.34 1.77 57.19
C GLU A 715 -18.78 1.91 55.73
N ARG A 716 -18.91 3.15 55.23
CA ARG A 716 -19.21 3.44 53.82
C ARG A 716 -18.12 2.95 52.88
N LEU A 717 -16.85 3.19 53.22
CA LEU A 717 -15.70 2.70 52.46
C LEU A 717 -15.65 1.17 52.45
N ASN A 718 -15.90 0.52 53.58
CA ASN A 718 -15.93 -0.94 53.68
C ASN A 718 -17.03 -1.54 52.80
N ARG A 719 -18.24 -0.96 52.81
CA ARG A 719 -19.32 -1.35 51.89
C ARG A 719 -18.92 -1.18 50.42
N PHE A 720 -18.22 -0.10 50.08
CA PHE A 720 -17.75 0.15 48.71
C PHE A 720 -16.74 -0.91 48.24
N VAL A 721 -15.74 -1.22 49.08
CA VAL A 721 -14.74 -2.25 48.78
C VAL A 721 -15.37 -3.63 48.62
N GLN A 722 -16.33 -3.98 49.50
CA GLN A 722 -17.03 -5.25 49.39
C GLN A 722 -17.84 -5.36 48.08
N ASN A 723 -18.58 -4.30 47.72
CA ASN A 723 -19.31 -4.24 46.45
C ASN A 723 -18.38 -4.36 45.24
N LEU A 724 -17.17 -3.79 45.30
CA LEU A 724 -16.17 -3.92 44.24
C LEU A 724 -15.64 -5.36 44.13
N LEU A 725 -15.35 -6.02 45.26
CA LEU A 725 -14.90 -7.41 45.28
C LEU A 725 -15.99 -8.35 44.75
N ASP A 726 -17.23 -8.15 45.16
CA ASP A 726 -18.38 -8.92 44.65
C ASP A 726 -18.53 -8.75 43.13
N MET A 727 -18.32 -7.53 42.62
CA MET A 727 -18.32 -7.22 41.18
C MET A 727 -17.21 -7.96 40.43
N THR A 728 -15.96 -7.92 40.92
CA THR A 728 -14.84 -8.63 40.27
C THR A 728 -15.05 -10.15 40.23
N ARG A 729 -15.72 -10.71 41.23
CA ARG A 729 -16.09 -12.14 41.28
C ARG A 729 -17.20 -12.47 40.29
N LEU A 730 -18.17 -11.58 40.11
CA LEU A 730 -19.23 -11.72 39.11
C LEU A 730 -18.68 -11.65 37.68
N GLU A 731 -17.82 -10.67 37.37
CA GLU A 731 -17.22 -10.49 36.04
C GLU A 731 -16.34 -11.66 35.62
N ALA A 732 -15.62 -12.27 36.56
CA ALA A 732 -14.81 -13.46 36.33
C ALA A 732 -15.63 -14.76 36.24
N GLY A 733 -16.97 -14.70 36.38
CA GLY A 733 -17.84 -15.88 36.47
C GLY A 733 -17.54 -16.76 37.70
N ALA A 734 -16.87 -16.20 38.70
CA ALA A 734 -16.34 -16.93 39.86
C ALA A 734 -17.30 -16.95 41.06
N LEU A 735 -18.41 -16.20 41.01
CA LEU A 735 -19.44 -16.24 42.06
C LEU A 735 -20.21 -17.57 41.98
N ARG A 736 -19.89 -18.50 42.88
CA ARG A 736 -20.63 -19.76 43.08
C ARG A 736 -21.43 -19.69 44.38
N PRO A 737 -22.76 -19.55 44.32
CA PRO A 737 -23.59 -19.48 45.53
C PRO A 737 -23.49 -20.77 46.35
N LYS A 738 -23.44 -20.64 47.67
CA LYS A 738 -23.56 -21.78 48.59
C LYS A 738 -25.03 -21.98 48.92
N THR A 739 -25.73 -22.71 48.06
CA THR A 739 -27.17 -22.89 48.17
C THR A 739 -27.54 -23.87 49.28
N ASP A 740 -28.54 -23.50 50.08
CA ASP A 740 -29.20 -24.36 51.07
C ASP A 740 -30.72 -24.16 50.99
N TRP A 741 -31.51 -25.05 51.60
CA TRP A 741 -32.97 -24.93 51.69
C TRP A 741 -33.34 -23.97 52.81
N VAL A 742 -33.94 -22.83 52.45
CA VAL A 742 -34.22 -21.74 53.39
C VAL A 742 -35.63 -21.22 53.24
N ASP A 743 -36.23 -20.82 54.36
CA ASP A 743 -37.50 -20.12 54.41
C ASP A 743 -37.33 -18.65 53.95
N LEU A 744 -38.02 -18.27 52.87
CA LEU A 744 -38.00 -16.90 52.38
C LEU A 744 -38.42 -15.85 53.44
N PRO A 745 -39.43 -16.11 54.31
CA PRO A 745 -39.79 -15.19 55.39
C PRO A 745 -38.62 -14.85 56.31
N ASP A 746 -37.74 -15.81 56.61
CA ASP A 746 -36.59 -15.61 57.49
C ASP A 746 -35.56 -14.68 56.86
N ILE A 747 -35.33 -14.82 55.54
CA ILE A 747 -34.44 -13.95 54.78
C ILE A 747 -34.99 -12.51 54.73
N ILE A 748 -36.30 -12.36 54.47
CA ILE A 748 -36.95 -11.05 54.44
C ILE A 748 -36.87 -10.38 55.82
N GLU A 749 -37.12 -11.12 56.91
CA GLU A 749 -37.07 -10.58 58.26
C GLU A 749 -35.64 -10.28 58.73
N ALA A 750 -34.64 -11.06 58.31
CA ALA A 750 -33.24 -10.76 58.53
C ALA A 750 -32.84 -9.44 57.84
N ALA A 751 -33.18 -9.28 56.56
CA ALA A 751 -32.92 -8.06 55.79
C ALA A 751 -33.68 -6.85 56.38
N ARG A 752 -34.93 -7.02 56.80
CA ARG A 752 -35.74 -5.97 57.45
C ARG A 752 -35.14 -5.51 58.77
N ARG A 753 -34.72 -6.44 59.64
CA ARG A 753 -34.05 -6.12 60.91
C ARG A 753 -32.76 -5.37 60.67
N ARG A 754 -31.96 -5.81 59.69
CA ARG A 754 -30.72 -5.15 59.29
C ARG A 754 -30.95 -3.73 58.76
N ALA A 755 -32.03 -3.54 58.00
CA ALA A 755 -32.43 -2.22 57.50
C ALA A 755 -33.20 -1.37 58.52
N GLY A 756 -33.49 -1.87 59.72
CA GLY A 756 -34.41 -1.25 60.69
C GLY A 756 -34.10 0.21 61.02
N ARG A 757 -32.83 0.54 61.32
CA ARG A 757 -32.40 1.93 61.59
C ARG A 757 -32.50 2.85 60.36
N LEU A 758 -32.32 2.27 59.17
CA LEU A 758 -32.41 3.04 57.92
C LEU A 758 -33.89 3.33 57.59
N LEU A 759 -34.79 2.40 57.89
CA LEU A 759 -36.21 2.45 57.54
C LEU A 759 -37.08 3.15 58.60
N GLU A 760 -36.51 3.81 59.61
CA GLU A 760 -37.28 4.43 60.72
C GLU A 760 -38.33 5.46 60.26
N ARG A 761 -38.10 6.11 59.12
CA ARG A 761 -39.01 7.09 58.52
C ARG A 761 -39.95 6.51 57.46
N HIS A 762 -40.08 5.18 57.38
CA HIS A 762 -40.88 4.52 56.34
C HIS A 762 -41.68 3.37 56.94
N THR A 763 -42.93 3.21 56.49
CA THR A 763 -43.75 2.07 56.92
C THR A 763 -43.50 0.88 56.00
N VAL A 764 -42.90 -0.18 56.52
CA VAL A 764 -42.67 -1.43 55.75
C VAL A 764 -43.87 -2.36 55.92
N ARG A 765 -44.60 -2.62 54.83
CA ARG A 765 -45.71 -3.58 54.79
C ARG A 765 -45.27 -4.87 54.12
N ILE A 766 -45.22 -5.96 54.88
CA ILE A 766 -44.90 -7.30 54.36
C ILE A 766 -46.21 -8.07 54.16
N THR A 767 -46.43 -8.56 52.94
CA THR A 767 -47.61 -9.36 52.57
C THR A 767 -47.14 -10.68 51.98
N LEU A 768 -47.28 -11.76 52.75
CA LEU A 768 -46.83 -13.11 52.37
C LEU A 768 -48.00 -14.10 52.47
N PRO A 769 -48.13 -15.06 51.54
CA PRO A 769 -49.04 -16.19 51.68
C PRO A 769 -48.71 -17.03 52.92
N PRO A 770 -49.71 -17.65 53.57
CA PRO A 770 -49.51 -18.42 54.80
C PRO A 770 -48.68 -19.72 54.62
N ALA A 771 -48.47 -20.18 53.38
CA ALA A 771 -47.61 -21.32 53.08
C ALA A 771 -46.76 -21.01 51.83
N LEU A 772 -45.54 -20.53 52.06
CA LEU A 772 -44.52 -20.39 51.01
C LEU A 772 -43.61 -21.63 51.00
N PRO A 773 -43.21 -22.18 49.85
CA PRO A 773 -42.29 -23.31 49.81
C PRO A 773 -40.86 -22.88 50.18
N LEU A 774 -40.06 -23.83 50.66
CA LEU A 774 -38.62 -23.64 50.84
C LEU A 774 -37.95 -23.38 49.49
N ILE A 775 -36.94 -22.50 49.48
CA ILE A 775 -36.15 -22.17 48.29
C ILE A 775 -34.70 -22.62 48.48
N CYS A 776 -34.09 -23.14 47.41
CA CYS A 776 -32.69 -23.57 47.41
C CYS A 776 -31.80 -22.43 46.94
N VAL A 777 -31.31 -21.61 47.87
CA VAL A 777 -30.54 -20.38 47.60
C VAL A 777 -29.43 -20.17 48.61
N ASP A 778 -28.47 -19.29 48.31
CA ASP A 778 -27.51 -18.82 49.30
C ASP A 778 -28.18 -17.74 50.19
N PRO A 779 -28.48 -18.02 51.47
CA PRO A 779 -29.25 -17.11 52.31
C PRO A 779 -28.56 -15.76 52.51
N VAL A 780 -27.22 -15.74 52.55
CA VAL A 780 -26.46 -14.50 52.79
C VAL A 780 -26.52 -13.60 51.55
N LEU A 781 -26.37 -14.18 50.37
CA LEU A 781 -26.43 -13.43 49.11
C LEU A 781 -27.85 -12.94 48.81
N ILE A 782 -28.89 -13.75 49.07
CA ILE A 782 -30.28 -13.30 48.88
C ILE A 782 -30.68 -12.26 49.95
N GLU A 783 -30.24 -12.40 51.20
CA GLU A 783 -30.43 -11.34 52.21
C GLU A 783 -29.79 -10.02 51.73
N GLN A 784 -28.59 -10.08 51.16
CA GLN A 784 -27.91 -8.91 50.58
C GLN A 784 -28.71 -8.28 49.43
N VAL A 785 -29.31 -9.09 48.54
CA VAL A 785 -30.21 -8.61 47.50
C VAL A 785 -31.41 -7.89 48.13
N VAL A 786 -32.12 -8.52 49.05
CA VAL A 786 -33.31 -7.94 49.70
C VAL A 786 -32.96 -6.64 50.44
N PHE A 787 -31.85 -6.62 51.17
CA PHE A 787 -31.37 -5.42 51.85
C PHE A 787 -31.08 -4.27 50.86
N ASN A 788 -30.39 -4.55 49.75
CA ASN A 788 -30.07 -3.54 48.74
C ASN A 788 -31.32 -2.99 48.05
N LEU A 789 -32.33 -3.84 47.81
CA LEU A 789 -33.61 -3.42 47.25
C LEU A 789 -34.39 -2.55 48.25
N LEU A 790 -34.40 -2.90 49.53
CA LEU A 790 -35.01 -2.07 50.60
C LEU A 790 -34.30 -0.73 50.80
N ASP A 791 -32.96 -0.71 50.76
CA ASP A 791 -32.19 0.54 50.87
C ASP A 791 -32.40 1.45 49.64
N ASN A 792 -32.55 0.88 48.45
CA ASN A 792 -32.93 1.64 47.25
C ASN A 792 -34.35 2.20 47.37
N ALA A 793 -35.33 1.38 47.75
CA ALA A 793 -36.71 1.83 47.97
C ALA A 793 -36.76 3.01 48.94
N ARG A 794 -36.04 2.93 50.06
CA ARG A 794 -35.92 4.03 51.04
C ARG A 794 -35.31 5.31 50.47
N LYS A 795 -34.25 5.19 49.66
CA LYS A 795 -33.54 6.36 49.11
C LYS A 795 -34.46 7.18 48.20
N TYR A 796 -35.19 6.50 47.31
CA TYR A 796 -35.99 7.18 46.30
C TYR A 796 -37.44 7.45 46.73
N ALA A 797 -37.93 6.81 47.79
CA ALA A 797 -39.27 7.09 48.32
C ALA A 797 -39.29 8.34 49.21
N PRO A 798 -40.36 9.16 49.17
CA PRO A 798 -40.55 10.27 50.10
C PRO A 798 -40.50 9.80 51.56
N PRO A 799 -40.06 10.64 52.52
CA PRO A 799 -40.21 10.33 53.94
C PRO A 799 -41.67 10.04 54.30
N ASP A 800 -41.89 9.16 55.27
CA ASP A 800 -43.20 8.72 55.79
C ASP A 800 -44.08 7.96 54.78
N SER A 801 -43.49 7.50 53.66
CA SER A 801 -44.18 6.68 52.67
C SER A 801 -44.15 5.18 53.02
N THR A 802 -44.97 4.39 52.31
CA THR A 802 -45.03 2.93 52.51
C THR A 802 -44.13 2.21 51.51
N ILE A 803 -43.31 1.26 52.00
CA ILE A 803 -42.58 0.29 51.17
C ILE A 803 -43.29 -1.05 51.32
N THR A 804 -43.71 -1.65 50.21
CA THR A 804 -44.44 -2.93 50.20
C THR A 804 -43.52 -4.06 49.78
N VAL A 805 -43.45 -5.13 50.56
CA VAL A 805 -42.77 -6.38 50.21
C VAL A 805 -43.84 -7.44 50.02
N TRP A 806 -44.01 -7.91 48.79
CA TRP A 806 -44.95 -8.96 48.43
C TRP A 806 -44.19 -10.18 47.91
N ALA A 807 -44.64 -11.38 48.26
CA ALA A 807 -44.10 -12.60 47.65
C ALA A 807 -45.23 -13.54 47.24
N GLY A 808 -45.00 -14.33 46.20
CA GLY A 808 -45.92 -15.36 45.71
C GLY A 808 -45.18 -16.41 44.90
N HIS A 809 -45.85 -17.50 44.55
CA HIS A 809 -45.29 -18.52 43.67
C HIS A 809 -46.37 -19.09 42.75
N ASP A 810 -45.98 -19.57 41.58
CA ASP A 810 -46.85 -20.28 40.62
C ASP A 810 -46.56 -21.79 40.55
N GLY A 811 -45.67 -22.29 41.42
CA GLY A 811 -45.26 -23.69 41.50
C GLY A 811 -43.96 -24.00 40.77
N GLN A 812 -43.53 -23.16 39.82
CA GLN A 812 -42.24 -23.28 39.14
C GLN A 812 -41.29 -22.13 39.48
N THR A 813 -41.85 -20.96 39.78
CA THR A 813 -41.08 -19.75 40.07
C THR A 813 -41.63 -19.08 41.32
N LEU A 814 -40.73 -18.69 42.22
CA LEU A 814 -41.04 -17.82 43.34
C LEU A 814 -40.77 -16.37 42.92
N THR A 815 -41.77 -15.52 43.13
CA THR A 815 -41.68 -14.08 42.85
C THR A 815 -41.65 -13.30 44.16
N LEU A 816 -40.66 -12.43 44.32
CA LEU A 816 -40.55 -11.44 45.39
C LEU A 816 -40.55 -10.05 44.76
N GLU A 817 -41.48 -9.21 45.19
CA GLU A 817 -41.66 -7.85 44.71
C GLU A 817 -41.46 -6.86 45.84
N ILE A 818 -40.62 -5.85 45.62
CA ILE A 818 -40.40 -4.74 46.54
C ILE A 818 -40.80 -3.46 45.82
N SER A 819 -41.90 -2.86 46.28
CA SER A 819 -42.47 -1.65 45.67
C SER A 819 -42.38 -0.46 46.62
N ASP A 820 -42.04 0.70 46.05
CA ASP A 820 -41.99 1.98 46.76
C ASP A 820 -43.03 2.98 46.22
N GLN A 821 -43.10 4.17 46.83
CA GLN A 821 -43.97 5.28 46.43
C GLN A 821 -43.15 6.50 45.95
N GLY A 822 -41.98 6.23 45.37
CA GLY A 822 -41.05 7.21 44.81
C GLY A 822 -41.48 7.83 43.47
N PRO A 823 -40.56 8.53 42.79
CA PRO A 823 -40.81 9.11 41.47
C PRO A 823 -40.97 8.06 40.37
N GLY A 824 -40.60 6.79 40.63
CA GLY A 824 -40.63 5.71 39.65
C GLY A 824 -39.42 5.70 38.71
N ILE A 825 -39.33 4.66 37.87
CA ILE A 825 -38.27 4.50 36.87
C ILE A 825 -38.88 4.70 35.46
N PRO A 826 -38.37 5.66 34.66
CA PRO A 826 -38.83 5.87 33.29
C PRO A 826 -38.74 4.60 32.44
N PRO A 827 -39.68 4.34 31.49
CA PRO A 827 -39.69 3.12 30.69
C PRO A 827 -38.38 2.86 29.94
N GLU A 828 -37.75 3.90 29.39
CA GLU A 828 -36.44 3.81 28.71
C GLU A 828 -35.28 3.39 29.62
N ASP A 829 -35.42 3.57 30.94
CA ASP A 829 -34.36 3.32 31.91
C ASP A 829 -34.52 2.00 32.65
N ARG A 830 -35.67 1.32 32.55
CA ARG A 830 -35.98 0.09 33.31
C ARG A 830 -35.00 -1.06 33.09
N GLU A 831 -34.44 -1.19 31.89
CA GLU A 831 -33.38 -2.17 31.63
C GLU A 831 -31.98 -1.66 32.03
N ARG A 832 -31.76 -0.35 31.85
CA ARG A 832 -30.46 0.31 32.06
C ARG A 832 -30.12 0.55 33.53
N VAL A 833 -31.12 0.62 34.43
CA VAL A 833 -30.90 0.74 35.88
C VAL A 833 -30.10 -0.41 36.48
N PHE A 834 -29.98 -1.53 35.77
CA PHE A 834 -29.15 -2.66 36.15
C PHE A 834 -27.76 -2.67 35.50
N ASP A 835 -27.45 -1.67 34.66
CA ASP A 835 -26.13 -1.47 34.08
C ASP A 835 -25.18 -0.85 35.10
N MET A 836 -23.91 -1.21 35.00
CA MET A 836 -22.90 -0.73 35.94
C MET A 836 -22.74 0.78 35.87
N PHE A 837 -22.70 1.43 37.04
CA PHE A 837 -22.52 2.88 37.21
C PHE A 837 -23.65 3.73 36.58
N TYR A 838 -24.75 3.11 36.15
CA TYR A 838 -25.88 3.83 35.59
C TYR A 838 -26.74 4.47 36.70
N ARG A 839 -27.16 5.70 36.46
CA ARG A 839 -28.06 6.47 37.32
C ARG A 839 -28.99 7.31 36.45
N VAL A 840 -30.28 7.32 36.79
CA VAL A 840 -31.33 8.05 36.04
C VAL A 840 -31.13 9.57 36.15
N ASP A 841 -30.74 10.09 37.31
CA ASP A 841 -30.42 11.51 37.51
C ASP A 841 -29.04 11.72 38.18
N ARG A 842 -28.20 12.56 37.54
CA ARG A 842 -26.84 12.91 38.03
C ARG A 842 -26.82 14.06 39.04
N ASN A 843 -27.88 14.86 39.10
CA ASN A 843 -27.94 16.07 39.94
C ASN A 843 -28.44 15.81 41.37
N ASP A 844 -28.86 14.59 41.70
CA ASP A 844 -29.47 14.32 42.99
C ASP A 844 -28.39 14.07 44.06
N ARG A 845 -28.49 14.83 45.17
CA ARG A 845 -27.54 14.83 46.31
C ARG A 845 -27.49 13.50 47.07
N GLN A 846 -28.24 12.49 46.65
CA GLN A 846 -28.26 11.18 47.24
C GLN A 846 -27.03 10.35 46.82
N SER A 847 -26.26 9.90 47.81
CA SER A 847 -25.04 9.13 47.65
C SER A 847 -25.33 7.67 47.24
N GLY A 848 -25.14 7.34 45.96
CA GLY A 848 -25.19 5.97 45.44
C GLY A 848 -24.17 5.74 44.31
N THR A 849 -23.54 4.57 44.29
CA THR A 849 -22.42 4.23 43.38
C THR A 849 -22.88 3.67 42.03
N GLY A 850 -24.18 3.46 41.83
CA GLY A 850 -24.73 2.81 40.62
C GLY A 850 -24.37 1.32 40.49
N LEU A 851 -23.81 0.70 41.52
CA LEU A 851 -23.41 -0.72 41.52
C LEU A 851 -24.45 -1.65 42.17
N GLY A 852 -25.31 -1.13 43.05
CA GLY A 852 -26.20 -1.95 43.87
C GLY A 852 -27.15 -2.84 43.06
N LEU A 853 -27.85 -2.27 42.07
CA LEU A 853 -28.80 -3.03 41.23
C LEU A 853 -28.09 -4.00 40.27
N ALA A 854 -26.92 -3.64 39.75
CA ALA A 854 -26.10 -4.52 38.92
C ALA A 854 -25.63 -5.76 39.70
N ILE A 855 -25.19 -5.57 40.95
CA ILE A 855 -24.82 -6.67 41.86
C ILE A 855 -26.05 -7.53 42.18
N CYS A 856 -27.19 -6.92 42.49
CA CYS A 856 -28.43 -7.66 42.72
C CYS A 856 -28.79 -8.54 41.51
N ARG A 857 -28.75 -7.99 40.29
CA ARG A 857 -29.01 -8.75 39.06
C ARG A 857 -28.01 -9.91 38.91
N GLY A 858 -26.72 -9.67 39.12
CA GLY A 858 -25.68 -10.70 39.06
C GLY A 858 -25.87 -11.83 40.06
N ILE A 859 -26.18 -11.51 41.33
CA ILE A 859 -26.47 -12.52 42.37
C ILE A 859 -27.68 -13.35 41.99
N VAL A 860 -28.75 -12.71 41.53
CA VAL A 860 -30.02 -13.37 41.16
C VAL A 860 -29.83 -14.28 39.96
N THR A 861 -29.11 -13.82 38.93
CA THR A 861 -28.78 -14.63 37.76
C THR A 861 -27.86 -15.80 38.12
N ALA A 862 -26.94 -15.64 39.07
CA ALA A 862 -26.12 -16.75 39.58
C ALA A 862 -26.95 -17.85 40.29
N HIS A 863 -28.16 -17.52 40.76
CA HIS A 863 -29.14 -18.46 41.30
C HIS A 863 -30.14 -18.96 40.23
N GLY A 864 -29.91 -18.67 38.95
CA GLY A 864 -30.81 -19.05 37.84
C GLY A 864 -32.09 -18.20 37.76
N GLY A 865 -32.17 -17.10 38.51
CA GLY A 865 -33.31 -16.19 38.55
C GLY A 865 -33.22 -14.99 37.61
N THR A 866 -34.23 -14.14 37.64
CA THR A 866 -34.27 -12.86 36.93
C THR A 866 -34.68 -11.72 37.88
N LEU A 867 -34.15 -10.52 37.63
CA LEU A 867 -34.49 -9.30 38.36
C LEU A 867 -34.94 -8.24 37.35
N GLN A 868 -36.13 -7.68 37.55
CA GLN A 868 -36.75 -6.72 36.64
C GLN A 868 -37.23 -5.47 37.40
N ALA A 869 -37.33 -4.35 36.69
CA ALA A 869 -37.89 -3.10 37.20
C ALA A 869 -39.19 -2.78 36.46
N ASP A 870 -40.24 -2.45 37.20
CA ASP A 870 -41.53 -2.04 36.66
C ASP A 870 -42.09 -0.82 37.41
N SER A 871 -43.22 -0.29 36.96
CA SER A 871 -43.97 0.72 37.70
C SER A 871 -44.49 0.16 39.02
N GLY A 872 -44.43 0.96 40.08
CA GLY A 872 -44.98 0.61 41.38
C GLY A 872 -46.50 0.39 41.37
N LEU A 873 -47.01 -0.14 42.48
CA LEU A 873 -48.44 -0.44 42.65
C LEU A 873 -49.32 0.76 42.29
N ASN A 874 -50.32 0.54 41.43
CA ASN A 874 -51.22 1.57 40.87
C ASN A 874 -50.52 2.66 40.02
N GLY A 875 -49.32 2.39 39.49
CA GLY A 875 -48.58 3.32 38.64
C GLY A 875 -47.81 4.41 39.40
N VAL A 876 -47.68 4.28 40.72
CA VAL A 876 -46.95 5.22 41.59
C VAL A 876 -45.72 4.53 42.14
N GLY A 877 -44.54 5.15 42.00
CA GLY A 877 -43.26 4.59 42.47
C GLY A 877 -42.65 3.57 41.52
N ALA A 878 -41.65 2.85 42.03
CA ALA A 878 -40.99 1.75 41.32
C ALA A 878 -41.28 0.41 41.98
N SER A 879 -41.26 -0.66 41.19
CA SER A 879 -41.32 -2.03 41.68
C SER A 879 -40.12 -2.82 41.17
N LEU A 880 -39.41 -3.48 42.08
CA LEU A 880 -38.30 -4.37 41.75
C LEU A 880 -38.74 -5.82 41.98
N ILE A 881 -38.81 -6.58 40.89
CA ILE A 881 -39.40 -7.92 40.84
C ILE A 881 -38.27 -8.94 40.67
N LEU A 882 -38.02 -9.69 41.74
CA LEU A 882 -37.12 -10.83 41.79
C LEU A 882 -37.90 -12.11 41.49
N ARG A 883 -37.44 -12.90 40.52
CA ARG A 883 -37.98 -14.23 40.21
C ARG A 883 -36.89 -15.29 40.40
N LEU A 884 -37.15 -16.28 41.24
CA LEU A 884 -36.23 -17.39 41.53
C LEU A 884 -36.88 -18.71 41.11
N PRO A 885 -36.15 -19.60 40.42
CA PRO A 885 -36.67 -20.92 40.07
C PRO A 885 -36.88 -21.76 41.34
N MET A 886 -38.00 -22.48 41.41
CA MET A 886 -38.28 -23.44 42.47
C MET A 886 -37.88 -24.84 41.99
N PRO A 887 -37.01 -25.57 42.72
CA PRO A 887 -36.72 -26.96 42.36
C PRO A 887 -37.95 -27.85 42.57
N GLU A 888 -38.17 -28.83 41.69
CA GLU A 888 -39.37 -29.69 41.69
C GLU A 888 -39.55 -30.56 42.95
N THR A 889 -38.53 -30.70 43.81
CA THR A 889 -38.62 -31.50 45.05
C THR A 889 -37.80 -30.92 46.20
N VAL A 890 -38.46 -30.69 47.35
CA VAL A 890 -37.81 -30.44 48.65
C VAL A 890 -37.34 -31.80 49.21
N PRO A 891 -36.07 -31.99 49.60
CA PRO A 891 -35.64 -33.23 50.22
C PRO A 891 -36.28 -33.36 51.61
N GLY A 892 -37.18 -34.32 51.78
CA GLY A 892 -37.64 -34.79 53.09
C GLY A 892 -39.10 -34.53 53.46
N VAL A 893 -39.93 -33.97 52.58
CA VAL A 893 -41.39 -33.94 52.77
C VAL A 893 -42.02 -34.89 51.74
N PRO A 894 -42.63 -36.03 52.16
CA PRO A 894 -43.34 -36.89 51.23
C PRO A 894 -44.54 -36.14 50.63
N ALA A 895 -44.74 -36.34 49.33
CA ALA A 895 -45.75 -35.67 48.50
C ALA A 895 -47.19 -35.83 49.00
#